data_AF-A0A3M1Y9D0-F1
#
_entry.id   AF-A0A3M1Y9D0-F1
#
_cell.length_a   1.000
_cell.length_b   1.000
_cell.length_c   1.000
_cell.angle_alpha   90.00
_cell.angle_beta   90.00
_cell.angle_gamma   90.00
#
_symmetry.space_group_name_H-M   'P 1'
#
loop_
_entity.id
_entity.type
_entity.pdbx_description
1 polymer ?
#
loop_
_entity_poly.entity_id
_entity_poly.type
_entity_poly.pdbx_seq_one_letter_code
_entity_poly.pdbx_strand_id
1 'polypeptide(L)'
;MRQKIIFVLILILGVIGVQAQNQTAEERVDQAMAHLSQYLGLNTPITRQTHYWSWEEVVYNDSSFGCPVPGRTYPATPNRALNIIITYQGTDYNYRISWDGSIMVLCGANGVPLYRSDDPTYAPSPATNPTLPPATSTPPAIAARPINAAGDALTWVYMQGQRVLYLLGLNGEIASVQRPSIPNENIQEMFQMSISRNGRYLLQVVSLTNGGRALGIYDFQTGQQRVIPAQAGEEISLGFGTNTHTTGNVQVGSPLIFNATSTQAAVTFANVSTPQPGNNWRVAIVDLASGTITQQLTRTDAQAIFSGTAQQSSDALQNPNGSYFPQPIYFNDDGGVHFQLYLWFTGGAASYPALVWYPTNNTLTDSPYTFSDLSILPTDDSMIYPELDANLPASSDPGGMLPNYNVIRQATINNNNVSSTQNLLSGSPNALFDPNWAADGTQVVYRITTNGGMDQSYTVLDLATQTLYQLPNATVGAPGGVITVIDEPNIFSLAYYRSASDSQYIWDIPPQNGDPVFVWVKPAGATLELTSVAERATTEASIVSPLNPQACGAHENNGITIGVVARTTFVDGLPLNLRTGPGTSGTQVSRLLPEGETFLVIAGPRCADGYTWWNIRLNDGSTGWVAQAGQDFYWIEPVPSG
;
A
#
# COMPACT_ATOMS: atom_id res chain seq x y z
N MET A 1 17.60 53.19 6.18
CA MET A 1 18.87 53.31 5.43
C MET A 1 18.85 52.29 4.30
N ARG A 2 19.06 52.72 3.05
CA ARG A 2 19.29 51.85 1.89
C ARG A 2 20.67 51.21 2.00
N GLN A 3 20.81 49.93 1.64
CA GLN A 3 21.99 49.24 1.04
C GLN A 3 21.81 47.72 1.23
N LYS A 4 22.12 46.79 0.32
CA LYS A 4 22.55 46.76 -1.09
C LYS A 4 22.34 45.29 -1.52
N ILE A 5 21.62 45.06 -2.61
CA ILE A 5 21.49 43.73 -3.24
C ILE A 5 22.80 43.46 -3.98
N ILE A 6 23.49 42.37 -3.62
CA ILE A 6 24.59 41.79 -4.40
C ILE A 6 24.06 40.48 -4.97
N PHE A 7 23.73 40.50 -6.27
CA PHE A 7 23.54 39.28 -7.05
C PHE A 7 24.93 38.66 -7.28
N VAL A 8 25.23 37.58 -6.56
CA VAL A 8 26.34 36.70 -6.92
C VAL A 8 25.81 35.79 -8.02
N LEU A 9 26.18 36.10 -9.27
CA LEU A 9 25.97 35.24 -10.43
C LEU A 9 26.92 34.04 -10.29
N ILE A 10 26.47 32.97 -9.64
CA ILE A 10 27.17 31.68 -9.67
C ILE A 10 26.85 31.02 -11.01
N LEU A 11 27.91 30.73 -11.76
CA LEU A 11 27.93 30.06 -13.06
C LEU A 11 27.10 28.75 -13.03
N ILE A 12 25.92 28.76 -13.65
CA ILE A 12 25.06 27.58 -13.90
C ILE A 12 25.61 26.79 -15.10
N LEU A 13 26.85 26.29 -15.01
CA LEU A 13 27.45 25.46 -16.07
C LEU A 13 27.59 23.98 -15.69
N GLY A 14 27.29 23.60 -14.43
CA GLY A 14 27.34 22.20 -13.97
C GLY A 14 26.03 21.41 -14.10
N VAL A 15 24.87 22.06 -13.97
CA VAL A 15 23.56 21.38 -13.88
C VAL A 15 22.99 21.00 -15.25
N ILE A 16 23.27 21.79 -16.28
CA ILE A 16 22.77 21.55 -17.65
C ILE A 16 23.42 20.30 -18.27
N GLY A 17 24.69 20.02 -17.93
CA GLY A 17 25.42 18.86 -18.44
C GLY A 17 24.88 17.52 -17.93
N VAL A 18 24.55 17.44 -16.64
CA VAL A 18 24.07 16.19 -16.00
C VAL A 18 22.66 15.81 -16.48
N GLN A 19 21.77 16.80 -16.65
CA GLN A 19 20.43 16.54 -17.19
C GLN A 19 20.44 16.09 -18.65
N ALA A 20 21.30 16.69 -19.49
CA ALA A 20 21.44 16.28 -20.91
C ALA A 20 22.10 14.91 -21.08
N GLN A 21 23.05 14.56 -20.21
CA GLN A 21 23.70 13.24 -20.20
C GLN A 21 22.73 12.13 -19.77
N ASN A 22 21.93 12.35 -18.72
CA ASN A 22 20.91 11.39 -18.29
C ASN A 22 19.82 11.16 -19.35
N GLN A 23 19.36 12.24 -20.01
CA GLN A 23 18.39 12.11 -21.10
C GLN A 23 18.94 11.26 -22.26
N THR A 24 20.20 11.48 -22.64
CA THR A 24 20.85 10.69 -23.70
C THR A 24 20.99 9.22 -23.30
N ALA A 25 21.34 8.92 -22.05
CA ALA A 25 21.48 7.54 -21.57
C ALA A 25 20.12 6.81 -21.53
N GLU A 26 19.07 7.47 -21.06
CA GLU A 26 17.72 6.92 -21.03
C GLU A 26 17.20 6.58 -22.44
N GLU A 27 17.46 7.44 -23.43
CA GLU A 27 17.11 7.17 -24.83
C GLU A 27 17.79 5.89 -25.36
N ARG A 28 19.05 5.63 -24.97
CA ARG A 28 19.77 4.40 -25.35
C ARG A 28 19.23 3.17 -24.63
N VAL A 29 18.79 3.32 -23.38
CA VAL A 29 18.12 2.23 -22.66
C VAL A 29 16.78 1.91 -23.32
N ASP A 30 15.99 2.92 -23.69
CA ASP A 30 14.75 2.72 -24.44
C ASP A 30 15.00 2.05 -25.81
N GLN A 31 16.10 2.41 -26.50
CA GLN A 31 16.56 1.74 -27.72
C GLN A 31 16.88 0.26 -27.48
N ALA A 32 17.61 -0.06 -26.40
CA ALA A 32 17.95 -1.45 -26.03
C ALA A 32 16.69 -2.28 -25.71
N MET A 33 15.73 -1.69 -24.99
CA MET A 33 14.48 -2.36 -24.60
C MET A 33 13.53 -2.59 -25.78
N ALA A 34 13.43 -1.63 -26.70
CA ALA A 34 12.68 -1.79 -27.93
C ALA A 34 13.26 -2.94 -28.77
N HIS A 35 14.59 -3.00 -28.89
CA HIS A 35 15.26 -4.10 -29.58
C HIS A 35 15.03 -5.43 -28.86
N LEU A 36 15.20 -5.50 -27.54
CA LEU A 36 15.02 -6.74 -26.79
C LEU A 36 13.59 -7.29 -26.91
N SER A 37 12.59 -6.41 -26.90
CA SER A 37 11.18 -6.77 -27.11
C SER A 37 10.96 -7.44 -28.45
N GLN A 38 11.57 -6.91 -29.51
CA GLN A 38 11.52 -7.48 -30.85
C GLN A 38 12.33 -8.79 -30.95
N TYR A 39 13.53 -8.80 -30.38
CA TYR A 39 14.45 -9.94 -30.37
C TYR A 39 13.81 -11.18 -29.69
N LEU A 40 12.97 -10.95 -28.67
CA LEU A 40 12.24 -12.00 -27.95
C LEU A 40 10.84 -12.26 -28.51
N GLY A 41 10.40 -11.53 -29.53
CA GLY A 41 9.07 -11.69 -30.15
C GLY A 41 7.90 -11.39 -29.21
N LEU A 42 8.04 -10.41 -28.31
CA LEU A 42 7.05 -10.13 -27.26
C LEU A 42 5.87 -9.33 -27.79
N ASN A 43 4.66 -9.73 -27.39
CA ASN A 43 3.42 -8.96 -27.64
C ASN A 43 3.28 -7.75 -26.71
N THR A 44 3.92 -7.79 -25.54
CA THR A 44 3.99 -6.68 -24.59
C THR A 44 5.42 -6.18 -24.54
N PRO A 45 5.68 -4.89 -24.85
CA PRO A 45 7.04 -4.36 -24.89
C PRO A 45 7.64 -4.29 -23.49
N ILE A 46 8.95 -4.58 -23.42
CA ILE A 46 9.81 -4.26 -22.28
C ILE A 46 10.01 -2.74 -22.28
N THR A 47 9.84 -2.12 -21.12
CA THR A 47 10.02 -0.68 -20.92
C THR A 47 10.76 -0.44 -19.61
N ARG A 48 11.34 0.75 -19.45
CA ARG A 48 12.02 1.17 -18.21
C ARG A 48 11.13 1.15 -16.98
N GLN A 49 9.81 1.14 -17.21
CA GLN A 49 8.76 1.14 -16.18
C GLN A 49 8.31 -0.27 -15.79
N THR A 50 8.66 -1.29 -16.58
CA THR A 50 8.13 -2.65 -16.44
C THR A 50 9.20 -3.69 -16.09
N HIS A 51 10.48 -3.38 -16.28
CA HIS A 51 11.58 -4.35 -16.11
C HIS A 51 12.82 -3.69 -15.50
N TYR A 52 13.62 -4.48 -14.79
CA TYR A 52 14.89 -4.03 -14.24
C TYR A 52 15.89 -3.71 -15.35
N TRP A 53 16.58 -2.60 -15.19
CA TRP A 53 17.69 -2.22 -16.03
C TRP A 53 18.74 -1.46 -15.21
N SER A 54 19.98 -1.56 -15.65
CA SER A 54 21.06 -0.71 -15.18
C SER A 54 21.88 -0.26 -16.37
N TRP A 55 22.63 0.82 -16.19
CA TRP A 55 23.60 1.25 -17.17
C TRP A 55 24.85 1.82 -16.49
N GLU A 56 25.97 1.69 -17.16
CA GLU A 56 27.20 2.40 -16.84
C GLU A 56 27.83 2.93 -18.14
N GLU A 57 28.46 4.10 -18.06
CA GLU A 57 29.28 4.61 -19.16
C GLU A 57 30.67 3.99 -19.11
N VAL A 58 31.10 3.40 -20.22
CA VAL A 58 32.42 2.74 -20.34
C VAL A 58 33.15 3.27 -21.57
N VAL A 59 34.43 3.57 -21.40
CA VAL A 59 35.35 3.88 -22.50
C VAL A 59 36.11 2.61 -22.88
N TYR A 60 35.80 2.04 -24.04
CA TYR A 60 36.47 0.85 -24.55
C TYR A 60 37.72 1.20 -25.37
N ASN A 61 38.66 0.26 -25.42
CA ASN A 61 39.92 0.39 -26.15
C ASN A 61 39.74 0.40 -27.68
N ASP A 62 38.64 -0.18 -28.18
CA ASP A 62 38.28 -0.25 -29.59
C ASP A 62 36.75 -0.27 -29.78
N SER A 63 36.30 -0.24 -31.03
CA SER A 63 34.87 -0.19 -31.36
C SER A 63 34.17 -1.57 -31.29
N SER A 64 34.83 -2.59 -30.73
CA SER A 64 34.16 -3.86 -30.38
C SER A 64 33.29 -3.72 -29.15
N PHE A 65 33.53 -2.70 -28.31
CA PHE A 65 32.89 -2.50 -27.01
C PHE A 65 33.02 -3.70 -26.07
N GLY A 66 34.14 -4.43 -26.16
CA GLY A 66 34.40 -5.63 -25.35
C GLY A 66 33.62 -6.87 -25.80
N CYS A 67 33.06 -6.85 -27.01
CA CYS A 67 32.21 -7.90 -27.56
C CYS A 67 32.48 -8.07 -29.07
N PRO A 68 33.66 -8.58 -29.44
CA PRO A 68 34.13 -8.61 -30.82
C PRO A 68 33.52 -9.75 -31.65
N VAL A 69 33.31 -9.48 -32.94
CA VAL A 69 33.07 -10.50 -33.96
C VAL A 69 34.38 -11.25 -34.22
N PRO A 70 34.40 -12.59 -34.14
CA PRO A 70 35.61 -13.37 -34.38
C PRO A 70 36.26 -13.06 -35.74
N GLY A 71 37.56 -12.76 -35.73
CA GLY A 71 38.34 -12.48 -36.95
C GLY A 71 38.16 -11.08 -37.55
N ARG A 72 37.29 -10.23 -36.98
CA ARG A 72 37.14 -8.82 -37.39
C ARG A 72 38.14 -7.94 -36.63
N THR A 73 38.82 -7.05 -37.35
CA THR A 73 39.70 -6.03 -36.76
C THR A 73 38.92 -4.76 -36.45
N TYR A 74 39.14 -4.18 -35.26
CA TYR A 74 38.47 -2.97 -34.80
C TYR A 74 39.45 -1.80 -34.70
N PRO A 75 39.06 -0.58 -35.10
CA PRO A 75 39.89 0.61 -34.91
C PRO A 75 40.10 0.90 -33.42
N ALA A 76 41.37 1.04 -33.03
CA ALA A 76 41.78 1.42 -31.68
C ALA A 76 41.68 2.94 -31.49
N THR A 77 40.49 3.40 -31.14
CA THR A 77 40.21 4.77 -30.68
C THR A 77 39.48 4.69 -29.34
N PRO A 78 39.54 5.71 -28.46
CA PRO A 78 38.66 5.75 -27.30
C PRO A 78 37.20 5.69 -27.77
N ASN A 79 36.51 4.60 -27.44
CA ASN A 79 35.15 4.34 -27.89
C ASN A 79 34.19 4.41 -26.69
N ARG A 80 33.50 5.54 -26.54
CA ARG A 80 32.49 5.74 -25.48
C ARG A 80 31.23 4.96 -25.82
N ALA A 81 30.80 4.11 -24.90
CA ALA A 81 29.55 3.36 -25.01
C ALA A 81 28.89 3.18 -23.63
N LEU A 82 27.60 2.90 -23.64
CA LEU A 82 26.85 2.46 -22.48
C LEU A 82 26.85 0.93 -22.43
N ASN A 83 27.24 0.40 -21.28
CA ASN A 83 26.95 -0.98 -20.89
C ASN A 83 25.59 -0.99 -20.22
N ILE A 84 24.59 -1.60 -20.85
CA ILE A 84 23.21 -1.64 -20.38
C ILE A 84 22.84 -3.09 -20.07
N ILE A 85 22.39 -3.35 -18.85
CA ILE A 85 21.87 -4.67 -18.46
C ILE A 85 20.35 -4.57 -18.38
N ILE A 86 19.63 -5.46 -19.05
CA ILE A 86 18.18 -5.58 -18.94
C ILE A 86 17.87 -7.00 -18.45
N THR A 87 17.16 -7.13 -17.34
CA THR A 87 16.79 -8.44 -16.81
C THR A 87 15.37 -8.80 -17.26
N TYR A 88 15.24 -9.88 -18.02
CA TYR A 88 13.95 -10.39 -18.48
C TYR A 88 13.82 -11.88 -18.15
N GLN A 89 12.78 -12.25 -17.39
CA GLN A 89 12.54 -13.62 -16.90
C GLN A 89 13.77 -14.26 -16.22
N GLY A 90 14.53 -13.49 -15.43
CA GLY A 90 15.72 -13.96 -14.71
C GLY A 90 16.96 -14.16 -15.58
N THR A 91 16.92 -13.76 -16.86
CA THR A 91 18.08 -13.74 -17.75
C THR A 91 18.52 -12.30 -17.97
N ASP A 92 19.81 -12.04 -17.78
CA ASP A 92 20.43 -10.74 -18.04
C ASP A 92 20.84 -10.62 -19.50
N TYR A 93 20.28 -9.62 -20.17
CA TYR A 93 20.61 -9.25 -21.54
C TYR A 93 21.56 -8.06 -21.51
N ASN A 94 22.78 -8.30 -21.98
CA ASN A 94 23.87 -7.35 -21.86
C ASN A 94 24.09 -6.60 -23.17
N TYR A 95 23.74 -5.32 -23.20
CA TYR A 95 23.83 -4.44 -24.36
C TYR A 95 25.06 -3.53 -24.28
N ARG A 96 25.67 -3.26 -25.44
CA ARG A 96 26.68 -2.22 -25.65
C ARG A 96 26.14 -1.26 -26.70
N ILE A 97 25.89 -0.01 -26.33
CA ILE A 97 25.39 0.98 -27.27
C ILE A 97 26.36 2.16 -27.31
N SER A 98 26.87 2.50 -28.49
CA SER A 98 27.74 3.65 -28.67
C SER A 98 27.04 4.92 -28.18
N TRP A 99 27.80 5.88 -27.69
CA TRP A 99 27.24 7.11 -27.12
C TRP A 99 26.30 7.85 -28.10
N ASP A 100 26.64 7.87 -29.39
CA ASP A 100 25.83 8.44 -30.47
C ASP A 100 24.65 7.55 -30.91
N GLY A 101 24.52 6.33 -30.37
CA GLY A 101 23.45 5.37 -30.68
C GLY A 101 23.59 4.64 -32.01
N SER A 102 24.68 4.89 -32.75
CA SER A 102 24.88 4.35 -34.11
C SER A 102 25.20 2.86 -34.13
N ILE A 103 25.84 2.35 -33.07
CA ILE A 103 26.21 0.94 -32.93
C ILE A 103 25.57 0.36 -31.67
N MET A 104 24.74 -0.66 -31.83
CA MET A 104 24.14 -1.44 -30.76
C MET A 104 24.56 -2.90 -30.88
N VAL A 105 25.04 -3.48 -29.79
CA VAL A 105 25.48 -4.87 -29.70
C VAL A 105 24.75 -5.54 -28.54
N LEU A 106 24.10 -6.67 -28.77
CA LEU A 106 23.67 -7.58 -27.71
C LEU A 106 24.74 -8.65 -27.55
N CYS A 107 25.34 -8.77 -26.36
CA CYS A 107 26.44 -9.66 -26.10
C CYS A 107 25.98 -10.99 -25.52
N GLY A 108 26.46 -12.08 -26.12
CA GLY A 108 26.28 -13.43 -25.60
C GLY A 108 27.21 -13.70 -24.42
N ALA A 109 26.85 -14.70 -23.60
CA ALA A 109 27.64 -15.11 -22.45
C ALA A 109 29.07 -15.58 -22.77
N ASN A 110 29.34 -15.92 -24.04
CA ASN A 110 30.65 -16.31 -24.54
C ASN A 110 31.52 -15.11 -25.00
N GLY A 111 31.06 -13.88 -24.82
CA GLY A 111 31.76 -12.67 -25.26
C GLY A 111 31.67 -12.38 -26.77
N VAL A 112 30.82 -13.13 -27.49
CA VAL A 112 30.53 -12.93 -28.92
C VAL A 112 29.15 -12.28 -29.08
N PRO A 113 28.95 -11.37 -30.04
CA PRO A 113 27.64 -10.78 -30.30
C PRO A 113 26.55 -11.83 -30.60
N LEU A 114 25.37 -11.64 -30.03
CA LEU A 114 24.11 -12.25 -30.48
C LEU A 114 23.42 -11.38 -31.54
N TYR A 115 23.59 -10.06 -31.42
CA TYR A 115 23.13 -9.08 -32.39
C TYR A 115 24.14 -7.93 -32.48
N ARG A 116 24.30 -7.36 -33.68
CA ARG A 116 25.12 -6.17 -33.89
C ARG A 116 24.59 -5.32 -35.06
N SER A 117 24.29 -4.05 -34.81
CA SER A 117 23.62 -3.19 -35.81
C SER A 117 24.47 -2.82 -37.03
N ASP A 118 25.81 -2.81 -36.89
CA ASP A 118 26.76 -2.51 -37.97
C ASP A 118 27.35 -3.77 -38.64
N ASP A 119 26.77 -4.95 -38.40
CA ASP A 119 27.18 -6.19 -39.04
C ASP A 119 25.97 -7.01 -39.53
N PRO A 120 25.74 -7.11 -40.86
CA PRO A 120 24.59 -7.83 -41.39
C PRO A 120 24.62 -9.33 -41.11
N THR A 121 25.76 -9.93 -40.74
CA THR A 121 25.81 -11.34 -40.33
C THR A 121 25.17 -11.58 -38.95
N TYR A 122 24.99 -10.51 -38.16
CA TYR A 122 24.33 -10.50 -36.85
C TYR A 122 23.07 -9.63 -36.85
N ALA A 123 22.47 -9.40 -38.03
CA ALA A 123 21.16 -8.77 -38.17
C ALA A 123 20.05 -9.67 -37.58
N PRO A 124 18.86 -9.13 -37.27
CA PRO A 124 17.75 -9.94 -36.78
C PRO A 124 17.32 -10.88 -37.91
N SER A 125 17.67 -12.17 -37.83
CA SER A 125 17.09 -13.18 -38.70
C SER A 125 15.65 -13.44 -38.24
N PRO A 126 14.63 -13.38 -39.11
CA PRO A 126 13.25 -13.75 -38.74
C PRO A 126 13.06 -15.23 -38.39
N ALA A 127 14.11 -16.05 -38.35
CA ALA A 127 13.99 -17.50 -38.22
C ALA A 127 15.12 -18.12 -37.40
N THR A 128 15.21 -17.73 -36.13
CA THR A 128 15.51 -18.63 -35.01
C THR A 128 15.00 -17.93 -33.75
N ASN A 129 13.69 -18.00 -33.52
CA ASN A 129 13.20 -17.93 -32.15
C ASN A 129 14.05 -18.94 -31.36
N PRO A 130 14.73 -18.57 -30.25
CA PRO A 130 15.10 -19.59 -29.30
C PRO A 130 13.79 -20.29 -28.94
N THR A 131 13.62 -21.53 -29.39
CA THR A 131 12.43 -22.31 -29.10
C THR A 131 12.32 -22.35 -27.59
N LEU A 132 11.30 -21.67 -27.05
CA LEU A 132 10.85 -21.89 -25.70
C LEU A 132 10.74 -23.41 -25.52
N PRO A 133 11.36 -24.00 -24.49
CA PRO A 133 11.21 -25.41 -24.23
C PRO A 133 9.70 -25.74 -24.18
N PRO A 134 9.28 -26.89 -24.74
CA PRO A 134 7.86 -27.22 -24.79
C PRO A 134 7.27 -27.15 -23.39
N ALA A 135 6.08 -26.57 -23.28
CA ALA A 135 5.31 -26.49 -22.04
C ALA A 135 4.97 -27.90 -21.53
N THR A 136 5.91 -28.51 -20.82
CA THR A 136 5.65 -29.69 -20.01
C THR A 136 5.08 -29.20 -18.70
N SER A 137 3.80 -29.50 -18.48
CA SER A 137 3.07 -29.61 -17.21
C SER A 137 3.64 -28.84 -16.01
N THR A 138 2.82 -27.90 -15.52
CA THR A 138 3.02 -27.00 -14.37
C THR A 138 3.93 -25.79 -14.70
N PRO A 139 3.44 -24.54 -14.54
CA PRO A 139 4.32 -23.37 -14.56
C PRO A 139 5.50 -23.61 -13.62
N PRO A 140 6.75 -23.23 -13.98
CA PRO A 140 7.85 -23.26 -13.04
C PRO A 140 7.41 -22.52 -11.78
N ALA A 141 7.58 -23.13 -10.60
CA ALA A 141 7.36 -22.45 -9.34
C ALA A 141 8.10 -21.10 -9.40
N ILE A 142 7.45 -20.02 -8.94
CA ILE A 142 8.12 -18.71 -8.87
C ILE A 142 9.44 -18.92 -8.12
N ALA A 143 10.55 -18.49 -8.72
CA ALA A 143 11.82 -18.48 -8.01
C ALA A 143 11.63 -17.61 -6.76
N ALA A 144 11.75 -18.22 -5.59
CA ALA A 144 11.71 -17.54 -4.32
C ALA A 144 13.14 -17.45 -3.80
N ARG A 145 13.57 -16.25 -3.44
CA ARG A 145 14.89 -16.02 -2.84
C ARG A 145 14.80 -16.38 -1.36
N PRO A 146 15.52 -17.40 -0.87
CA PRO A 146 15.51 -17.75 0.54
C PRO A 146 16.09 -16.60 1.37
N ILE A 147 15.47 -16.31 2.51
CA ILE A 147 15.95 -15.34 3.48
C ILE A 147 16.59 -16.10 4.64
N ASN A 148 17.91 -16.23 4.61
CA ASN A 148 18.65 -16.93 5.67
C ASN A 148 18.77 -16.10 6.97
N ALA A 149 18.51 -14.79 6.89
CA ALA A 149 18.65 -13.83 7.99
C ALA A 149 17.29 -13.25 8.45
N ALA A 150 16.22 -14.05 8.37
CA ALA A 150 14.85 -13.62 8.69
C ALA A 150 14.73 -13.03 10.11
N GLY A 151 15.47 -13.58 11.08
CA GLY A 151 15.52 -13.04 12.45
C GLY A 151 16.12 -11.63 12.55
N ASP A 152 16.98 -11.25 11.61
CA ASP A 152 17.75 -10.00 11.59
C ASP A 152 17.05 -8.87 10.81
N ALA A 153 15.90 -9.16 10.21
CA ALA A 153 15.13 -8.16 9.47
C ALA A 153 14.55 -7.10 10.40
N LEU A 154 14.67 -5.85 9.95
CA LEU A 154 14.36 -4.67 10.75
C LEU A 154 13.22 -3.86 10.14
N THR A 155 13.27 -3.61 8.82
CA THR A 155 12.32 -2.69 8.15
C THR A 155 12.11 -3.04 6.68
N TRP A 156 10.91 -2.73 6.17
CA TRP A 156 10.66 -2.61 4.73
C TRP A 156 10.65 -1.14 4.33
N VAL A 157 11.48 -0.80 3.36
CA VAL A 157 11.58 0.55 2.79
C VAL A 157 11.08 0.52 1.35
N TYR A 158 10.16 1.41 1.03
CA TYR A 158 9.69 1.60 -0.34
C TYR A 158 10.41 2.77 -1.00
N MET A 159 10.99 2.50 -2.16
CA MET A 159 11.62 3.52 -3.01
C MET A 159 10.65 3.92 -4.12
N GLN A 160 10.09 5.13 -4.01
CA GLN A 160 9.01 5.59 -4.88
C GLN A 160 9.42 5.69 -6.35
N GLY A 161 10.64 6.16 -6.64
CA GLY A 161 11.13 6.33 -8.01
C GLY A 161 11.23 5.02 -8.79
N GLN A 162 11.54 3.92 -8.09
CA GLN A 162 11.70 2.59 -8.68
C GLN A 162 10.48 1.68 -8.47
N ARG A 163 9.61 2.06 -7.54
CA ARG A 163 8.49 1.25 -7.05
C ARG A 163 8.95 -0.11 -6.48
N VAL A 164 10.10 -0.12 -5.80
CA VAL A 164 10.71 -1.32 -5.19
C VAL A 164 10.58 -1.27 -3.68
N LEU A 165 10.29 -2.41 -3.07
CA LEU A 165 10.33 -2.65 -1.63
C LEU A 165 11.63 -3.37 -1.29
N TYR A 166 12.39 -2.81 -0.35
CA TYR A 166 13.63 -3.37 0.19
C TYR A 166 13.41 -3.82 1.63
N LEU A 167 13.67 -5.10 1.91
CA LEU A 167 13.76 -5.64 3.26
C LEU A 167 15.19 -5.47 3.75
N LEU A 168 15.36 -4.68 4.81
CA LEU A 168 16.66 -4.36 5.37
C LEU A 168 16.81 -4.99 6.75
N GLY A 169 18.01 -5.47 7.04
CA GLY A 169 18.48 -5.80 8.38
C GLY A 169 19.61 -4.86 8.81
N LEU A 170 20.22 -5.12 9.96
CA LEU A 170 21.34 -4.30 10.44
C LEU A 170 22.56 -4.30 9.52
N ASN A 171 22.71 -5.32 8.67
CA ASN A 171 23.83 -5.48 7.75
C ASN A 171 23.49 -5.09 6.30
N GLY A 172 22.40 -4.36 6.08
CA GLY A 172 21.96 -3.88 4.77
C GLY A 172 20.81 -4.69 4.18
N GLU A 173 20.73 -4.71 2.85
CA GLU A 173 19.65 -5.37 2.11
C GLU A 173 19.68 -6.89 2.33
N ILE A 174 18.54 -7.41 2.79
CA ILE A 174 18.27 -8.85 2.92
C ILE A 174 17.60 -9.36 1.65
N ALA A 175 16.60 -8.63 1.16
CA ALA A 175 15.84 -8.96 -0.04
C ALA A 175 15.18 -7.70 -0.61
N SER A 176 14.78 -7.77 -1.88
CA SER A 176 13.97 -6.75 -2.51
C SER A 176 12.96 -7.37 -3.47
N VAL A 177 11.87 -6.64 -3.71
CA VAL A 177 10.80 -7.04 -4.60
C VAL A 177 10.14 -5.82 -5.22
N GLN A 178 9.79 -5.92 -6.50
CA GLN A 178 8.98 -4.90 -7.15
C GLN A 178 7.62 -4.82 -6.47
N ARG A 179 7.12 -3.61 -6.18
CA ARG A 179 5.77 -3.46 -5.62
C ARG A 179 4.76 -4.10 -6.58
N PRO A 180 3.98 -5.09 -6.11
CA PRO A 180 2.99 -5.76 -6.94
C PRO A 180 1.92 -4.76 -7.36
N SER A 181 1.75 -4.56 -8.67
CA SER A 181 0.70 -3.68 -9.20
C SER A 181 -0.61 -4.45 -9.34
N ILE A 182 -1.73 -3.76 -9.13
CA ILE A 182 -3.07 -4.35 -9.28
C ILE A 182 -3.57 -4.13 -10.72
N PRO A 183 -4.32 -5.07 -11.32
CA PRO A 183 -4.94 -4.83 -12.62
C PRO A 183 -5.78 -3.54 -12.62
N ASN A 184 -5.61 -2.72 -13.66
CA ASN A 184 -6.26 -1.41 -13.82
C ASN A 184 -5.93 -0.38 -12.72
N GLU A 185 -4.84 -0.56 -11.97
CA GLU A 185 -4.34 0.44 -11.05
C GLU A 185 -4.04 1.75 -11.79
N ASN A 186 -4.59 2.85 -11.30
CA ASN A 186 -4.20 4.20 -11.70
C ASN A 186 -2.93 4.59 -10.94
N ILE A 187 -1.79 4.37 -11.57
CA ILE A 187 -0.46 4.56 -10.98
C ILE A 187 -0.09 6.02 -10.67
N GLN A 188 -0.89 6.99 -11.12
CA GLN A 188 -0.67 8.42 -10.89
C GLN A 188 -1.34 8.92 -9.61
N GLU A 189 -2.29 8.15 -9.08
CA GLU A 189 -3.03 8.51 -7.86
C GLU A 189 -2.28 8.10 -6.60
N MET A 190 -2.67 8.71 -5.49
CA MET A 190 -2.19 8.29 -4.18
C MET A 190 -2.66 6.86 -3.88
N PHE A 191 -1.83 6.12 -3.16
CA PHE A 191 -2.14 4.79 -2.68
C PHE A 191 -1.63 4.60 -1.25
N GLN A 192 -2.23 3.65 -0.54
CA GLN A 192 -1.84 3.31 0.82
C GLN A 192 -1.19 1.94 0.87
N MET A 193 -0.20 1.73 1.75
CA MET A 193 0.41 0.43 2.02
C MET A 193 0.50 0.16 3.52
N SER A 194 0.32 -1.11 3.92
CA SER A 194 0.64 -1.58 5.27
C SER A 194 1.14 -3.02 5.19
N ILE A 195 2.09 -3.40 6.04
CA ILE A 195 2.67 -4.75 6.06
C ILE A 195 2.37 -5.41 7.40
N SER A 196 2.04 -6.71 7.37
CA SER A 196 1.68 -7.48 8.54
C SER A 196 2.77 -7.50 9.62
N ARG A 197 2.39 -7.73 10.88
CA ARG A 197 3.35 -7.70 12.02
C ARG A 197 4.54 -8.66 11.82
N ASN A 198 4.30 -9.82 11.21
CA ASN A 198 5.33 -10.81 10.87
C ASN A 198 6.09 -10.52 9.55
N GLY A 199 5.85 -9.37 8.91
CA GLY A 199 6.53 -8.91 7.70
C GLY A 199 6.14 -9.63 6.40
N ARG A 200 5.18 -10.56 6.43
CA ARG A 200 4.88 -11.48 5.31
C ARG A 200 3.86 -10.97 4.30
N TYR A 201 2.82 -10.27 4.74
CA TYR A 201 1.74 -9.81 3.86
C TYR A 201 1.80 -8.32 3.65
N LEU A 202 1.71 -7.87 2.40
CA LEU A 202 1.48 -6.48 2.03
C LEU A 202 0.00 -6.28 1.72
N LEU A 203 -0.62 -5.36 2.45
CA LEU A 203 -1.88 -4.74 2.06
C LEU A 203 -1.61 -3.44 1.34
N GLN A 204 -2.39 -3.19 0.29
CA GLN A 204 -2.32 -1.95 -0.45
C GLN A 204 -3.71 -1.50 -0.90
N VAL A 205 -4.01 -0.22 -0.75
CA VAL A 205 -5.24 0.39 -1.27
C VAL A 205 -4.85 1.25 -2.44
N VAL A 206 -5.42 0.95 -3.61
CA VAL A 206 -5.11 1.68 -4.84
C VAL A 206 -6.35 2.24 -5.50
N SER A 207 -6.14 3.33 -6.23
CA SER A 207 -7.11 3.87 -7.17
C SER A 207 -7.12 3.04 -8.45
N LEU A 208 -8.30 2.81 -9.02
CA LEU A 208 -8.46 2.15 -10.31
C LEU A 208 -8.76 3.18 -11.40
N THR A 209 -8.41 2.87 -12.65
CA THR A 209 -8.65 3.76 -13.82
C THR A 209 -10.13 4.02 -14.10
N ASN A 210 -11.03 3.20 -13.57
CA ASN A 210 -12.48 3.39 -13.63
C ASN A 210 -13.03 4.30 -12.52
N GLY A 211 -12.16 4.87 -11.67
CA GLY A 211 -12.54 5.73 -10.54
C GLY A 211 -12.90 4.98 -9.25
N GLY A 212 -12.86 3.64 -9.25
CA GLY A 212 -13.07 2.83 -8.04
C GLY A 212 -11.81 2.67 -7.18
N ARG A 213 -11.96 1.96 -6.06
CA ARG A 213 -10.87 1.55 -5.16
C ARG A 213 -10.76 0.03 -5.09
N ALA A 214 -9.56 -0.46 -4.80
CA ALA A 214 -9.32 -1.88 -4.54
C ALA A 214 -8.31 -2.07 -3.41
N LEU A 215 -8.55 -3.10 -2.60
CA LEU A 215 -7.58 -3.64 -1.64
C LEU A 215 -6.82 -4.78 -2.31
N GLY A 216 -5.51 -4.61 -2.50
CA GLY A 216 -4.60 -5.69 -2.85
C GLY A 216 -4.01 -6.34 -1.61
N ILE A 217 -3.87 -7.66 -1.67
CA ILE A 217 -3.21 -8.48 -0.65
C ILE A 217 -2.13 -9.28 -1.37
N TYR A 218 -0.88 -9.09 -0.96
CA TYR A 218 0.25 -9.77 -1.55
C TYR A 218 1.00 -10.57 -0.48
N ASP A 219 1.22 -11.85 -0.74
CA ASP A 219 2.07 -12.71 0.10
C ASP A 219 3.50 -12.64 -0.44
N PHE A 220 4.40 -11.97 0.28
CA PHE A 220 5.80 -11.86 -0.11
C PHE A 220 6.46 -13.22 -0.28
N GLN A 221 6.04 -14.23 0.47
CA GLN A 221 6.67 -15.53 0.45
C GLN A 221 6.30 -16.34 -0.80
N THR A 222 5.03 -16.31 -1.18
CA THR A 222 4.50 -17.15 -2.26
C THR A 222 4.36 -16.39 -3.58
N GLY A 223 4.42 -15.05 -3.56
CA GLY A 223 4.14 -14.20 -4.71
C GLY A 223 2.66 -14.17 -5.08
N GLN A 224 1.77 -14.75 -4.27
CA GLN A 224 0.34 -14.75 -4.54
C GLN A 224 -0.26 -13.38 -4.28
N GLN A 225 -0.99 -12.88 -5.27
CA GLN A 225 -1.71 -11.61 -5.20
C GLN A 225 -3.21 -11.84 -5.24
N ARG A 226 -3.93 -11.21 -4.32
CA ARG A 226 -5.40 -11.23 -4.21
C ARG A 226 -5.91 -9.80 -4.24
N VAL A 227 -7.14 -9.63 -4.70
CA VAL A 227 -7.74 -8.30 -4.85
C VAL A 227 -9.19 -8.35 -4.39
N ILE A 228 -9.55 -7.44 -3.48
CA ILE A 228 -10.91 -7.18 -3.04
C ILE A 228 -11.32 -5.81 -3.59
N PRO A 229 -12.20 -5.72 -4.59
CA PRO A 229 -12.73 -4.45 -5.07
C PRO A 229 -13.64 -3.79 -4.01
N ALA A 230 -13.56 -2.47 -3.89
CA ALA A 230 -14.51 -1.69 -3.11
C ALA A 230 -15.88 -1.63 -3.81
N GLN A 231 -16.95 -1.38 -3.06
CA GLN A 231 -18.24 -1.05 -3.67
C GLN A 231 -18.18 0.33 -4.34
N ALA A 232 -19.11 0.60 -5.25
CA ALA A 232 -19.17 1.90 -5.92
C ALA A 232 -19.30 3.05 -4.90
N GLY A 233 -18.35 3.98 -4.93
CA GLY A 233 -18.29 5.14 -4.01
C GLY A 233 -17.68 4.86 -2.64
N GLU A 234 -17.26 3.62 -2.35
CA GLU A 234 -16.49 3.30 -1.14
C GLU A 234 -15.02 3.69 -1.30
N GLU A 235 -14.48 4.37 -0.28
CA GLU A 235 -13.06 4.45 0.02
C GLU A 235 -12.66 3.34 0.99
N ILE A 236 -11.37 2.99 0.99
CA ILE A 236 -10.79 1.97 1.87
C ILE A 236 -9.69 2.63 2.70
N SER A 237 -9.58 2.29 3.99
CA SER A 237 -8.46 2.71 4.83
C SER A 237 -7.78 1.54 5.54
N LEU A 238 -6.43 1.62 5.61
CA LEU A 238 -5.54 0.76 6.38
C LEU A 238 -5.07 1.45 7.69
N GLY A 239 -5.82 2.45 8.16
CA GLY A 239 -5.48 3.24 9.35
C GLY A 239 -4.36 4.24 9.06
N PHE A 240 -3.91 4.96 10.09
CA PHE A 240 -2.75 5.85 9.93
C PHE A 240 -1.52 5.20 10.56
N GLY A 241 -0.43 5.08 9.79
CA GLY A 241 0.88 4.73 10.32
C GLY A 241 1.43 5.88 11.17
N THR A 242 2.29 5.55 12.13
CA THR A 242 2.93 6.52 13.04
C THR A 242 4.16 7.21 12.44
N ASN A 243 4.43 6.97 11.15
CA ASN A 243 5.56 7.49 10.41
C ASN A 243 5.18 8.78 9.69
N THR A 244 5.80 9.88 10.09
CA THR A 244 5.52 11.21 9.52
C THR A 244 6.20 11.50 8.20
N HIS A 245 7.06 10.60 7.72
CA HIS A 245 7.70 10.75 6.42
C HIS A 245 6.80 10.18 5.31
N THR A 246 5.63 10.78 5.13
CA THR A 246 4.84 10.63 3.90
C THR A 246 5.36 11.64 2.90
N THR A 247 6.10 11.17 1.91
CA THR A 247 6.56 11.96 0.78
C THR A 247 5.88 11.43 -0.48
N GLY A 248 5.52 12.32 -1.42
CA GLY A 248 4.93 11.93 -2.69
C GLY A 248 3.53 11.31 -2.59
N ASN A 249 3.29 10.25 -3.36
CA ASN A 249 1.96 9.67 -3.58
C ASN A 249 1.66 8.45 -2.68
N VAL A 250 2.44 8.24 -1.61
CA VAL A 250 2.30 7.06 -0.74
C VAL A 250 1.84 7.46 0.66
N GLN A 251 0.79 6.80 1.13
CA GLN A 251 0.40 6.80 2.53
C GLN A 251 0.77 5.47 3.18
N VAL A 252 1.23 5.51 4.43
CA VAL A 252 1.55 4.30 5.18
C VAL A 252 0.45 4.06 6.21
N GLY A 253 -0.11 2.86 6.18
CA GLY A 253 -1.03 2.36 7.19
C GLY A 253 -0.28 1.78 8.38
N SER A 254 -1.03 1.31 9.39
CA SER A 254 -0.41 0.78 10.61
C SER A 254 -0.21 -0.74 10.51
N PRO A 255 0.94 -1.29 10.94
CA PRO A 255 1.11 -2.73 11.09
C PRO A 255 0.25 -3.31 12.22
N LEU A 256 -0.33 -2.44 13.06
CA LEU A 256 -1.17 -2.84 14.18
C LEU A 256 -2.62 -3.15 13.77
N ILE A 257 -3.02 -2.88 12.53
CA ILE A 257 -4.33 -3.32 12.01
C ILE A 257 -4.40 -4.83 11.78
N PHE A 258 -3.26 -5.51 11.77
CA PHE A 258 -3.16 -6.97 11.67
C PHE A 258 -3.28 -7.60 13.05
N ASN A 259 -3.91 -8.77 13.15
CA ASN A 259 -3.94 -9.52 14.41
C ASN A 259 -2.54 -10.02 14.80
N ALA A 260 -2.40 -10.47 16.05
CA ALA A 260 -1.13 -10.96 16.62
C ALA A 260 -0.42 -11.99 15.72
N THR A 261 -1.18 -12.92 15.14
CA THR A 261 -0.67 -14.01 14.30
C THR A 261 -0.47 -13.61 12.83
N SER A 262 -0.79 -12.37 12.45
CA SER A 262 -0.68 -11.88 11.07
C SER A 262 -1.41 -12.76 10.04
N THR A 263 -2.53 -13.36 10.44
CA THR A 263 -3.41 -14.14 9.55
C THR A 263 -4.59 -13.32 9.05
N GLN A 264 -4.97 -12.28 9.80
CA GLN A 264 -6.11 -11.41 9.52
C GLN A 264 -5.75 -9.94 9.68
N ALA A 265 -6.48 -9.08 8.99
CA ALA A 265 -6.37 -7.63 9.12
C ALA A 265 -7.74 -6.96 9.26
N ALA A 266 -7.81 -5.93 10.10
CA ALA A 266 -8.93 -5.00 10.15
C ALA A 266 -8.77 -3.94 9.06
N VAL A 267 -9.75 -3.85 8.16
CA VAL A 267 -9.78 -2.89 7.05
C VAL A 267 -11.13 -2.19 7.06
N THR A 268 -11.17 -0.89 6.81
CA THR A 268 -12.42 -0.13 6.83
C THR A 268 -12.82 0.34 5.45
N PHE A 269 -14.12 0.41 5.22
CA PHE A 269 -14.73 0.88 3.98
C PHE A 269 -15.76 1.95 4.34
N ALA A 270 -15.79 3.06 3.61
CA ALA A 270 -16.76 4.14 3.84
C ALA A 270 -17.17 4.83 2.55
N ASN A 271 -18.46 5.16 2.44
CA ASN A 271 -18.92 5.97 1.32
C ASN A 271 -18.57 7.44 1.55
N VAL A 272 -17.79 8.02 0.63
CA VAL A 272 -17.39 9.44 0.69
C VAL A 272 -17.95 10.26 -0.47
N SER A 273 -18.68 9.62 -1.39
CA SER A 273 -19.13 10.24 -2.65
C SER A 273 -20.41 11.08 -2.50
N THR A 274 -20.45 12.23 -3.18
CA THR A 274 -21.56 13.20 -3.22
C THR A 274 -22.62 12.80 -4.27
N PRO A 275 -23.91 13.25 -4.23
CA PRO A 275 -24.44 14.48 -3.62
C PRO A 275 -25.03 14.36 -2.21
N GLN A 276 -25.21 13.15 -1.67
CA GLN A 276 -25.52 12.93 -0.25
C GLN A 276 -24.77 11.68 0.22
N PRO A 277 -23.52 11.82 0.70
CA PRO A 277 -22.88 10.70 1.35
C PRO A 277 -23.70 10.34 2.59
N GLY A 278 -24.42 9.22 2.51
CA GLY A 278 -25.04 8.64 3.69
C GLY A 278 -23.94 8.18 4.65
N ASN A 279 -24.22 8.19 5.95
CA ASN A 279 -23.33 7.60 6.95
C ASN A 279 -23.32 6.07 6.80
N ASN A 280 -22.60 5.59 5.80
CA ASN A 280 -22.48 4.19 5.43
C ASN A 280 -21.00 3.82 5.41
N TRP A 281 -20.63 3.00 6.38
CA TRP A 281 -19.30 2.45 6.52
C TRP A 281 -19.37 1.07 7.15
N ARG A 282 -18.27 0.34 7.01
CA ARG A 282 -18.06 -0.96 7.64
C ARG A 282 -16.61 -1.15 8.04
N VAL A 283 -16.42 -1.83 9.17
CA VAL A 283 -15.12 -2.36 9.62
C VAL A 283 -15.13 -3.85 9.28
N ALA A 284 -14.16 -4.32 8.51
CA ALA A 284 -14.11 -5.68 7.99
C ALA A 284 -12.87 -6.42 8.51
N ILE A 285 -13.03 -7.70 8.82
CA ILE A 285 -11.91 -8.63 9.06
C ILE A 285 -11.61 -9.33 7.74
N VAL A 286 -10.39 -9.17 7.24
CA VAL A 286 -9.92 -9.79 6.01
C VAL A 286 -8.98 -10.93 6.37
N ASP A 287 -9.28 -12.15 5.90
CA ASP A 287 -8.33 -13.25 5.92
C ASP A 287 -7.30 -13.06 4.80
N LEU A 288 -6.02 -13.04 5.15
CA LEU A 288 -4.95 -12.67 4.22
C LEU A 288 -4.59 -13.82 3.27
N ALA A 289 -4.82 -15.06 3.68
CA ALA A 289 -4.48 -16.25 2.92
C ALA A 289 -5.56 -16.61 1.89
N SER A 290 -6.84 -16.35 2.17
CA SER A 290 -7.93 -16.51 1.21
C SER A 290 -8.23 -15.22 0.45
N GLY A 291 -7.92 -14.06 1.03
CA GLY A 291 -8.34 -12.75 0.51
C GLY A 291 -9.85 -12.54 0.60
N THR A 292 -10.49 -13.12 1.60
CA THR A 292 -11.93 -12.97 1.85
C THR A 292 -12.18 -12.13 3.08
N ILE A 293 -13.20 -11.27 3.06
CA ILE A 293 -13.75 -10.71 4.28
C ILE A 293 -14.44 -11.86 5.05
N THR A 294 -14.10 -12.09 6.31
CA THR A 294 -14.69 -13.19 7.12
C THR A 294 -15.78 -12.69 8.04
N GLN A 295 -15.65 -11.45 8.52
CA GLN A 295 -16.61 -10.77 9.38
C GLN A 295 -16.64 -9.29 9.04
N GLN A 296 -17.76 -8.61 9.30
CA GLN A 296 -17.85 -7.17 9.18
C GLN A 296 -18.81 -6.59 10.21
N LEU A 297 -18.51 -5.38 10.67
CA LEU A 297 -19.38 -4.54 11.48
C LEU A 297 -19.84 -3.37 10.62
N THR A 298 -21.12 -3.31 10.26
CA THR A 298 -21.68 -2.14 9.58
C THR A 298 -22.04 -1.06 10.58
N ARG A 299 -22.22 0.18 10.12
CA ARG A 299 -22.74 1.28 10.94
C ARG A 299 -24.07 0.92 11.65
N THR A 300 -24.97 0.21 10.97
CA THR A 300 -26.28 -0.18 11.55
C THR A 300 -26.11 -1.22 12.64
N ASP A 301 -25.23 -2.21 12.43
CA ASP A 301 -24.92 -3.21 13.46
C ASP A 301 -24.25 -2.53 14.66
N ALA A 302 -23.30 -1.63 14.40
CA ALA A 302 -22.62 -0.84 15.43
C ALA A 302 -23.60 -0.04 16.29
N GLN A 303 -24.58 0.63 15.66
CA GLN A 303 -25.64 1.33 16.39
C GLN A 303 -26.45 0.39 17.30
N ALA A 304 -26.73 -0.83 16.85
CA ALA A 304 -27.57 -1.79 17.59
C ALA A 304 -26.84 -2.43 18.78
N ILE A 305 -25.51 -2.61 18.69
CA ILE A 305 -24.72 -3.35 19.69
C ILE A 305 -23.83 -2.45 20.56
N PHE A 306 -23.79 -1.14 20.32
CA PHE A 306 -22.98 -0.21 21.10
C PHE A 306 -23.44 -0.16 22.56
N SER A 307 -22.51 -0.42 23.48
CA SER A 307 -22.72 -0.40 24.93
C SER A 307 -21.75 0.52 25.67
N GLY A 308 -21.02 1.37 24.94
CA GLY A 308 -20.11 2.36 25.51
C GLY A 308 -20.85 3.53 26.17
N THR A 309 -20.07 4.35 26.85
CA THR A 309 -20.51 5.51 27.63
C THR A 309 -20.32 6.85 26.91
N ALA A 310 -19.51 6.89 25.84
CA ALA A 310 -19.22 8.11 25.12
C ALA A 310 -20.45 8.59 24.31
N GLN A 311 -21.08 9.67 24.76
CA GLN A 311 -22.25 10.27 24.09
C GLN A 311 -21.94 10.67 22.65
N GLN A 312 -20.75 11.25 22.39
CA GLN A 312 -20.33 11.66 21.04
C GLN A 312 -20.29 10.47 20.07
N SER A 313 -19.83 9.30 20.54
CA SER A 313 -19.82 8.08 19.74
C SER A 313 -21.24 7.59 19.46
N SER A 314 -22.12 7.60 20.48
CA SER A 314 -23.54 7.28 20.32
C SER A 314 -24.21 8.20 19.28
N ASP A 315 -23.95 9.50 19.35
CA ASP A 315 -24.51 10.48 18.41
C ASP A 315 -24.00 10.25 16.97
N ALA A 316 -22.70 9.97 16.81
CA ALA A 316 -22.11 9.65 15.50
C ALA A 316 -22.69 8.35 14.90
N LEU A 317 -22.91 7.33 15.73
CA LEU A 317 -23.54 6.08 15.32
C LEU A 317 -25.02 6.27 14.98
N GLN A 318 -25.74 7.18 15.63
CA GLN A 318 -27.17 7.44 15.39
C GLN A 318 -27.44 8.41 14.23
N ASN A 319 -26.49 9.28 13.88
CA ASN A 319 -26.63 10.23 12.79
C ASN A 319 -26.61 9.53 11.42
N PRO A 320 -27.71 9.55 10.63
CA PRO A 320 -27.72 8.93 9.30
C PRO A 320 -27.00 9.77 8.22
N ASN A 321 -26.67 11.03 8.52
CA ASN A 321 -26.12 11.99 7.57
C ASN A 321 -24.63 12.22 7.81
N GLY A 322 -23.87 12.40 6.73
CA GLY A 322 -22.46 12.79 6.79
C GLY A 322 -21.50 11.65 6.46
N SER A 323 -20.30 12.00 6.02
CA SER A 323 -19.24 11.07 5.65
C SER A 323 -18.40 10.70 6.88
N TYR A 324 -18.87 9.75 7.67
CA TYR A 324 -18.04 9.18 8.73
C TYR A 324 -17.15 8.08 8.13
N PHE A 325 -15.85 8.20 8.37
CA PHE A 325 -14.86 7.24 7.92
C PHE A 325 -14.16 6.63 9.13
N PRO A 326 -14.45 5.35 9.46
CA PRO A 326 -13.70 4.63 10.48
C PRO A 326 -12.24 4.47 10.08
N GLN A 327 -11.32 4.76 10.99
CA GLN A 327 -9.89 4.56 10.85
C GLN A 327 -9.46 3.45 11.80
N PRO A 328 -9.01 2.28 11.30
CA PRO A 328 -8.54 1.21 12.17
C PRO A 328 -7.23 1.65 12.84
N ILE A 329 -7.09 1.33 14.13
CA ILE A 329 -5.96 1.74 14.97
C ILE A 329 -5.14 0.52 15.38
N TYR A 330 -5.81 -0.47 15.97
CA TYR A 330 -5.17 -1.63 16.58
C TYR A 330 -6.09 -2.84 16.60
N PHE A 331 -5.60 -3.98 16.15
CA PHE A 331 -6.23 -5.28 16.32
C PHE A 331 -5.51 -6.02 17.45
N ASN A 332 -5.96 -5.82 18.69
CA ASN A 332 -5.25 -6.29 19.87
C ASN A 332 -5.23 -7.83 19.97
N ASP A 333 -4.37 -8.33 20.85
CA ASP A 333 -4.13 -9.77 20.98
C ASP A 333 -5.31 -10.52 21.63
N ASP A 334 -6.22 -9.79 22.30
CA ASP A 334 -7.51 -10.30 22.81
C ASP A 334 -8.59 -10.43 21.71
N GLY A 335 -8.28 -10.05 20.46
CA GLY A 335 -9.21 -10.13 19.33
C GLY A 335 -10.13 -8.91 19.19
N GLY A 336 -9.86 -7.82 19.90
CA GLY A 336 -10.55 -6.54 19.80
C GLY A 336 -10.00 -5.66 18.68
N VAL A 337 -10.89 -5.12 17.86
CA VAL A 337 -10.57 -4.21 16.76
C VAL A 337 -10.90 -2.79 17.19
N HIS A 338 -9.86 -2.03 17.45
CA HIS A 338 -9.91 -0.62 17.82
C HIS A 338 -9.94 0.24 16.56
N PHE A 339 -10.90 1.18 16.48
CA PHE A 339 -11.03 2.12 15.38
C PHE A 339 -11.61 3.45 15.84
N GLN A 340 -11.30 4.53 15.13
CA GLN A 340 -11.78 5.87 15.42
C GLN A 340 -12.63 6.41 14.28
N LEU A 341 -13.76 7.03 14.59
CA LEU A 341 -14.61 7.65 13.58
C LEU A 341 -14.13 9.07 13.26
N TYR A 342 -13.94 9.36 11.98
CA TYR A 342 -13.65 10.69 11.47
C TYR A 342 -14.83 11.20 10.63
N LEU A 343 -15.41 12.34 10.98
CA LEU A 343 -16.38 13.02 10.13
C LEU A 343 -15.66 13.94 9.15
N TRP A 344 -15.82 13.68 7.86
CA TRP A 344 -15.24 14.48 6.79
C TRP A 344 -16.22 15.56 6.34
N PHE A 345 -15.75 16.80 6.21
CA PHE A 345 -16.53 17.93 5.74
C PHE A 345 -15.67 18.91 4.95
N THR A 346 -16.32 19.82 4.21
CA THR A 346 -15.61 20.88 3.48
C THR A 346 -14.83 21.75 4.46
N GLY A 347 -13.51 21.71 4.40
CA GLY A 347 -12.62 22.50 5.26
C GLY A 347 -11.98 21.74 6.43
N GLY A 348 -12.22 20.44 6.59
CA GLY A 348 -11.49 19.63 7.57
C GLY A 348 -12.14 18.30 7.93
N ALA A 349 -11.63 17.69 9.00
CA ALA A 349 -12.18 16.50 9.62
C ALA A 349 -12.28 16.69 11.14
N ALA A 350 -13.27 16.03 11.75
CA ALA A 350 -13.41 15.96 13.19
C ALA A 350 -13.33 14.50 13.65
N SER A 351 -12.45 14.22 14.62
CA SER A 351 -12.32 12.92 15.25
C SER A 351 -13.31 12.76 16.41
N TYR A 352 -13.88 11.58 16.54
CA TYR A 352 -14.74 11.17 17.66
C TYR A 352 -13.97 10.23 18.59
N PRO A 353 -14.49 9.92 19.79
CA PRO A 353 -13.88 8.91 20.64
C PRO A 353 -13.73 7.57 19.90
N ALA A 354 -12.63 6.86 20.17
CA ALA A 354 -12.38 5.57 19.57
C ALA A 354 -13.34 4.50 20.13
N LEU A 355 -13.57 3.45 19.33
CA LEU A 355 -14.41 2.31 19.64
C LEU A 355 -13.60 1.02 19.54
N VAL A 356 -13.99 0.00 20.29
CA VAL A 356 -13.46 -1.37 20.17
C VAL A 356 -14.57 -2.35 19.87
N TRP A 357 -14.43 -3.07 18.77
CA TRP A 357 -15.34 -4.15 18.36
C TRP A 357 -14.70 -5.50 18.63
N TYR A 358 -15.41 -6.40 19.29
CA TYR A 358 -15.02 -7.80 19.47
C TYR A 358 -15.86 -8.70 18.55
N PRO A 359 -15.32 -9.19 17.42
CA PRO A 359 -16.07 -9.99 16.46
C PRO A 359 -16.56 -11.34 17.02
N THR A 360 -15.90 -11.88 18.04
CA THR A 360 -16.19 -13.21 18.62
C THR A 360 -17.48 -13.24 19.43
N ASN A 361 -17.74 -12.18 20.20
CA ASN A 361 -18.95 -12.03 21.03
C ASN A 361 -19.89 -10.94 20.50
N ASN A 362 -19.51 -10.29 19.40
CA ASN A 362 -20.24 -9.20 18.75
C ASN A 362 -20.60 -8.05 19.71
N THR A 363 -19.61 -7.56 20.45
CA THR A 363 -19.76 -6.41 21.35
C THR A 363 -19.01 -5.20 20.81
N LEU A 364 -19.53 -3.99 21.08
CA LEU A 364 -18.92 -2.73 20.70
C LEU A 364 -18.97 -1.77 21.89
N THR A 365 -17.82 -1.27 22.33
CA THR A 365 -17.73 -0.32 23.46
C THR A 365 -16.67 0.75 23.19
N ASP A 366 -16.44 1.63 24.16
CA ASP A 366 -15.41 2.67 24.08
C ASP A 366 -14.00 2.06 24.06
N SER A 367 -13.12 2.63 23.24
CA SER A 367 -11.71 2.28 23.20
C SER A 367 -10.86 3.35 23.91
N PRO A 368 -9.76 2.94 24.59
CA PRO A 368 -8.86 3.90 25.22
C PRO A 368 -7.94 4.64 24.22
N TYR A 369 -7.76 4.11 22.99
CA TYR A 369 -6.86 4.65 21.98
C TYR A 369 -7.50 5.79 21.18
N THR A 370 -7.89 6.86 21.86
CA THR A 370 -8.67 7.96 21.27
C THR A 370 -7.84 9.09 20.65
N PHE A 371 -6.52 9.05 20.78
CA PHE A 371 -5.65 10.11 20.30
C PHE A 371 -5.30 9.92 18.82
N SER A 372 -5.30 10.99 18.06
CA SER A 372 -4.93 10.96 16.63
C SER A 372 -3.43 10.77 16.42
N ASP A 373 -2.63 11.20 17.39
CA ASP A 373 -1.18 11.05 17.42
C ASP A 373 -0.82 10.18 18.64
N LEU A 374 -0.54 8.90 18.40
CA LEU A 374 -0.19 7.94 19.43
C LEU A 374 0.70 6.83 18.87
N SER A 375 1.41 6.14 19.76
CA SER A 375 2.07 4.88 19.46
C SER A 375 1.72 3.86 20.53
N ILE A 376 1.37 2.65 20.10
CA ILE A 376 0.97 1.53 20.98
C ILE A 376 2.13 0.55 21.04
N LEU A 377 2.44 0.06 22.24
CA LEU A 377 3.39 -1.01 22.47
C LEU A 377 2.61 -2.34 22.53
N PRO A 378 2.66 -3.19 21.50
CA PRO A 378 1.79 -4.37 21.43
C PRO A 378 2.08 -5.44 22.49
N THR A 379 3.24 -5.38 23.15
CA THR A 379 3.63 -6.37 24.17
C THR A 379 2.87 -6.22 25.48
N ASP A 380 2.35 -5.02 25.77
CA ASP A 380 1.62 -4.74 27.01
C ASP A 380 0.41 -3.80 26.82
N ASP A 381 0.05 -3.50 25.57
CA ASP A 381 -1.03 -2.60 25.17
C ASP A 381 -0.89 -1.15 25.67
N SER A 382 0.25 -0.77 26.26
CA SER A 382 0.47 0.60 26.69
C SER A 382 0.59 1.53 25.49
N MET A 383 0.18 2.78 25.66
CA MET A 383 0.30 3.79 24.61
C MET A 383 1.07 5.00 25.10
N ILE A 384 1.78 5.64 24.18
CA ILE A 384 2.34 6.98 24.34
C ILE A 384 1.66 7.93 23.38
N TYR A 385 1.47 9.16 23.83
CA TYR A 385 0.80 10.21 23.06
C TYR A 385 1.25 11.59 23.53
N PRO A 386 1.27 12.60 22.65
CA PRO A 386 1.49 13.97 23.04
C PRO A 386 0.18 14.61 23.53
N GLU A 387 0.28 15.52 24.50
CA GLU A 387 -0.86 16.28 25.00
C GLU A 387 -0.46 17.73 25.30
N LEU A 388 -1.45 18.62 25.33
CA LEU A 388 -1.29 19.98 25.83
C LEU A 388 -1.78 20.02 27.28
N ASP A 389 -0.84 20.04 28.22
CA ASP A 389 -1.14 20.27 29.64
C ASP A 389 -1.09 21.78 29.93
N ALA A 390 -2.24 22.35 30.27
CA ALA A 390 -2.39 23.78 30.56
C ALA A 390 -1.61 24.25 31.79
N ASN A 391 -1.14 23.34 32.65
CA ASN A 391 -0.35 23.67 33.84
C ASN A 391 1.16 23.68 33.60
N LEU A 392 1.60 23.23 32.42
CA LEU A 392 3.00 23.21 32.04
C LEU A 392 3.32 24.35 31.07
N PRO A 393 4.57 24.85 31.06
CA PRO A 393 5.02 25.77 30.01
C PRO A 393 4.76 25.18 28.62
N ALA A 394 4.26 26.00 27.70
CA ALA A 394 4.06 25.65 26.30
C ALA A 394 4.76 26.68 25.42
N SER A 395 5.06 26.31 24.17
CA SER A 395 5.75 27.22 23.23
C SER A 395 4.94 28.50 23.02
N SER A 396 5.60 29.66 22.92
CA SER A 396 4.92 30.91 22.54
C SER A 396 4.70 31.04 21.03
N ASP A 397 5.25 30.12 20.24
CA ASP A 397 5.14 30.05 18.79
C ASP A 397 4.35 28.78 18.41
N PRO A 398 3.00 28.82 18.45
CA PRO A 398 2.21 27.68 17.99
C PRO A 398 2.54 27.49 16.51
N GLY A 399 3.08 26.33 16.14
CA GLY A 399 3.55 26.00 14.79
C GLY A 399 2.45 26.08 13.71
N GLY A 400 1.99 27.29 13.40
CA GLY A 400 0.82 27.54 12.56
C GLY A 400 -0.45 26.89 13.11
N MET A 401 -1.04 25.99 12.31
CA MET A 401 -2.28 25.27 12.60
C MET A 401 -2.08 24.00 13.45
N LEU A 402 -0.84 23.69 13.86
CA LEU A 402 -0.55 22.48 14.63
C LEU A 402 -0.80 22.67 16.14
N PRO A 403 -1.29 21.63 16.84
CA PRO A 403 -1.43 21.66 18.30
C PRO A 403 -0.10 21.89 19.02
N ASN A 404 -0.06 22.76 20.03
CA ASN A 404 1.17 23.07 20.75
C ASN A 404 1.40 22.10 21.93
N TYR A 405 1.51 20.81 21.65
CA TYR A 405 1.69 19.80 22.70
C TYR A 405 3.01 20.01 23.44
N ASN A 406 2.96 19.93 24.78
CA ASN A 406 4.08 20.28 25.66
C ASN A 406 4.45 19.16 26.66
N VAL A 407 3.75 18.03 26.58
CA VAL A 407 4.01 16.82 27.36
C VAL A 407 3.90 15.58 26.45
N ILE A 408 4.75 14.59 26.70
CA ILE A 408 4.54 13.21 26.21
C ILE A 408 4.15 12.37 27.41
N ARG A 409 3.01 11.70 27.30
CA ARG A 409 2.48 10.81 28.34
C ARG A 409 2.58 9.36 27.92
N GLN A 410 2.61 8.48 28.92
CA GLN A 410 2.33 7.06 28.76
C GLN A 410 1.07 6.71 29.54
N ALA A 411 0.16 5.97 28.91
CA ALA A 411 -0.98 5.35 29.55
C ALA A 411 -0.79 3.84 29.59
N THR A 412 -1.00 3.24 30.77
CA THR A 412 -1.10 1.78 30.92
C THR A 412 -2.55 1.37 30.70
N ILE A 413 -2.78 0.32 29.91
CA ILE A 413 -4.12 -0.17 29.59
C ILE A 413 -4.38 -1.49 30.31
N ASN A 414 -5.51 -1.59 31.01
CA ASN A 414 -5.98 -2.84 31.60
C ASN A 414 -7.46 -3.03 31.24
N ASN A 415 -7.81 -4.18 30.64
CA ASN A 415 -9.18 -4.49 30.22
C ASN A 415 -9.84 -3.35 29.42
N ASN A 416 -9.13 -2.84 28.39
CA ASN A 416 -9.55 -1.67 27.58
C ASN A 416 -9.80 -0.36 28.34
N ASN A 417 -9.27 -0.21 29.55
CA ASN A 417 -9.39 1.02 30.31
C ASN A 417 -7.99 1.58 30.62
N VAL A 418 -7.87 2.90 30.58
CA VAL A 418 -6.67 3.57 31.07
C VAL A 418 -6.59 3.37 32.59
N SER A 419 -5.61 2.60 33.05
CA SER A 419 -5.43 2.25 34.46
C SER A 419 -4.54 3.25 35.20
N SER A 420 -3.56 3.82 34.49
CA SER A 420 -2.69 4.86 35.00
C SER A 420 -2.11 5.68 33.86
N THR A 421 -1.74 6.92 34.16
CA THR A 421 -1.06 7.83 33.22
C THR A 421 0.16 8.42 33.91
N GLN A 422 1.28 8.47 33.20
CA GLN A 422 2.51 9.12 33.67
C GLN A 422 3.08 10.07 32.62
N ASN A 423 3.78 11.10 33.08
CA ASN A 423 4.52 12.01 32.22
C ASN A 423 5.90 11.41 31.95
N LEU A 424 6.20 11.14 30.67
CA LEU A 424 7.54 10.73 30.26
C LEU A 424 8.44 11.95 30.03
N LEU A 425 7.87 13.03 29.51
CA LEU A 425 8.54 14.31 29.29
C LEU A 425 7.55 15.45 29.55
N SER A 426 7.97 16.50 30.27
CA SER A 426 7.10 17.62 30.64
C SER A 426 7.79 18.98 30.47
N GLY A 427 7.00 19.99 30.09
CA GLY A 427 7.43 21.40 30.10
C GLY A 427 8.38 21.78 28.97
N SER A 428 8.21 21.18 27.79
CA SER A 428 9.01 21.53 26.62
C SER A 428 8.65 22.95 26.12
N PRO A 429 9.65 23.83 25.87
CA PRO A 429 9.40 25.14 25.26
C PRO A 429 9.07 25.04 23.75
N ASN A 430 9.19 23.84 23.18
CA ASN A 430 8.92 23.52 21.79
C ASN A 430 7.79 22.50 21.69
N ALA A 431 7.02 22.53 20.60
CA ALA A 431 5.91 21.61 20.41
C ALA A 431 6.40 20.18 20.08
N LEU A 432 5.78 19.19 20.72
CA LEU A 432 6.13 17.77 20.68
C LEU A 432 5.13 16.98 19.81
N PHE A 433 5.61 16.11 18.93
CA PHE A 433 4.74 15.35 18.02
C PHE A 433 5.28 13.94 17.78
N ASP A 434 4.41 13.07 17.25
CA ASP A 434 4.71 11.75 16.70
C ASP A 434 5.57 10.88 17.61
N PRO A 435 5.21 10.73 18.90
CA PRO A 435 5.93 9.85 19.78
C PRO A 435 5.80 8.42 19.25
N ASN A 436 6.93 7.73 19.15
CA ASN A 436 7.03 6.36 18.68
C ASN A 436 7.83 5.54 19.69
N TRP A 437 7.30 4.36 20.02
CA TRP A 437 8.05 3.39 20.80
C TRP A 437 9.28 2.91 20.02
N ALA A 438 10.40 2.83 20.73
CA ALA A 438 11.68 2.38 20.22
C ALA A 438 12.31 1.40 21.23
N ALA A 439 13.31 0.64 20.77
CA ALA A 439 14.04 -0.31 21.60
C ALA A 439 13.11 -1.20 22.45
N ASP A 440 12.08 -1.76 21.81
CA ASP A 440 11.10 -2.67 22.43
C ASP A 440 10.44 -2.11 23.70
N GLY A 441 10.15 -0.80 23.69
CA GLY A 441 9.46 -0.10 24.78
C GLY A 441 10.39 0.55 25.81
N THR A 442 11.70 0.45 25.65
CA THR A 442 12.68 1.08 26.57
C THR A 442 13.08 2.50 26.16
N GLN A 443 12.78 2.88 24.92
CA GLN A 443 13.06 4.21 24.38
C GLN A 443 11.80 4.79 23.74
N VAL A 444 11.73 6.12 23.73
CA VAL A 444 10.71 6.88 23.00
C VAL A 444 11.41 7.84 22.07
N VAL A 445 11.11 7.77 20.77
CA VAL A 445 11.53 8.78 19.81
C VAL A 445 10.36 9.70 19.51
N TYR A 446 10.61 11.00 19.42
CA TYR A 446 9.57 12.00 19.16
C TYR A 446 10.14 13.16 18.36
N ARG A 447 9.24 13.86 17.66
CA ARG A 447 9.56 15.04 16.88
C ARG A 447 9.40 16.30 17.72
N ILE A 448 10.36 17.19 17.60
CA ILE A 448 10.31 18.55 18.12
C ILE A 448 10.19 19.49 16.93
N THR A 449 9.32 20.50 17.04
CA THR A 449 9.22 21.55 16.04
C THR A 449 9.52 22.93 16.63
N THR A 450 10.20 23.77 15.85
CA THR A 450 10.54 25.16 16.19
C THR A 450 10.27 26.10 15.00
N ASN A 451 10.34 27.41 15.23
CA ASN A 451 10.16 28.45 14.21
C ASN A 451 8.86 28.25 13.39
N GLY A 452 7.72 28.20 14.06
CA GLY A 452 6.42 28.04 13.41
C GLY A 452 6.20 26.66 12.76
N GLY A 453 6.98 25.64 13.11
CA GLY A 453 6.92 24.30 12.51
C GLY A 453 7.85 24.09 11.32
N MET A 454 8.63 25.12 10.94
CA MET A 454 9.54 25.08 9.79
C MET A 454 10.78 24.24 10.07
N ASP A 455 11.26 24.27 11.31
CA ASP A 455 12.42 23.49 11.74
C ASP A 455 11.95 22.28 12.55
N GLN A 456 12.43 21.10 12.17
CA GLN A 456 12.07 19.84 12.80
C GLN A 456 13.34 19.12 13.24
N SER A 457 13.34 18.59 14.46
CA SER A 457 14.38 17.69 14.95
C SER A 457 13.75 16.47 15.62
N TYR A 458 14.50 15.39 15.67
CA TYR A 458 14.07 14.15 16.30
C TYR A 458 14.91 13.89 17.53
N THR A 459 14.23 13.55 18.63
CA THR A 459 14.87 13.29 19.92
C THR A 459 14.49 11.93 20.41
N VAL A 460 15.46 11.21 20.96
CA VAL A 460 15.23 9.95 21.66
C VAL A 460 15.37 10.19 23.15
N LEU A 461 14.39 9.70 23.91
CA LEU A 461 14.39 9.57 25.35
C LEU A 461 14.64 8.11 25.72
N ASP A 462 15.71 7.86 26.47
CA ASP A 462 15.93 6.58 27.16
C ASP A 462 15.17 6.60 28.49
N LEU A 463 14.23 5.67 28.68
CA LEU A 463 13.35 5.69 29.85
C LEU A 463 14.06 5.23 31.13
N ALA A 464 15.08 4.38 31.02
CA ALA A 464 15.80 3.87 32.18
C ALA A 464 16.76 4.92 32.75
N THR A 465 17.47 5.64 31.88
CA THR A 465 18.47 6.63 32.28
C THR A 465 17.93 8.06 32.28
N GLN A 466 16.76 8.30 31.68
CA GLN A 466 16.16 9.62 31.45
C GLN A 466 17.08 10.54 30.61
N THR A 467 17.97 9.98 29.81
CA THR A 467 18.86 10.75 28.92
C THR A 467 18.21 11.04 27.58
N LEU A 468 18.50 12.22 27.04
CA LEU A 468 18.03 12.66 25.73
C LEU A 468 19.20 12.75 24.75
N TYR A 469 18.97 12.33 23.50
CA TYR A 469 19.90 12.59 22.40
C TYR A 469 19.16 12.92 21.11
N GLN A 470 19.77 13.80 20.30
CA GLN A 470 19.19 14.27 19.04
C GLN A 470 19.65 13.38 17.88
N LEU A 471 18.79 13.23 16.88
CA LEU A 471 19.04 12.52 15.63
C LEU A 471 18.94 13.48 14.43
N PRO A 472 19.69 13.19 13.34
CA PRO A 472 19.90 14.16 12.26
C PRO A 472 18.66 14.43 11.40
N ASN A 473 17.86 13.42 11.08
CA ASN A 473 16.65 13.57 10.25
C ASN A 473 15.66 12.43 10.52
N ALA A 474 14.54 12.40 9.78
CA ALA A 474 13.43 11.43 9.85
C ALA A 474 13.78 10.11 10.52
N THR A 475 13.12 9.84 11.64
CA THR A 475 13.40 8.67 12.48
C THR A 475 12.18 7.80 12.67
N VAL A 476 12.41 6.51 12.85
CA VAL A 476 11.38 5.55 13.26
C VAL A 476 11.92 4.63 14.35
N GLY A 477 11.11 4.37 15.37
CA GLY A 477 11.46 3.44 16.42
C GLY A 477 11.56 2.01 15.89
N ALA A 478 12.54 1.25 16.35
CA ALA A 478 12.83 -0.10 15.89
C ALA A 478 13.19 -1.03 17.07
N PRO A 479 13.17 -2.36 16.90
CA PRO A 479 13.68 -3.28 17.91
C PRO A 479 15.13 -2.93 18.29
N GLY A 480 15.41 -2.91 19.59
CA GLY A 480 16.71 -2.51 20.16
C GLY A 480 17.20 -1.06 19.92
N GLY A 481 16.46 -0.19 19.22
CA GLY A 481 16.93 1.17 18.94
C GLY A 481 16.04 2.00 18.01
N VAL A 482 16.65 2.86 17.19
CA VAL A 482 15.99 3.79 16.26
C VAL A 482 16.69 3.76 14.91
N ILE A 483 15.91 3.80 13.82
CA ILE A 483 16.43 3.98 12.46
C ILE A 483 16.27 5.44 12.05
N THR A 484 17.28 6.02 11.42
CA THR A 484 17.26 7.38 10.89
C THR A 484 17.75 7.41 9.44
N VAL A 485 17.23 8.37 8.68
CA VAL A 485 17.79 8.73 7.37
C VAL A 485 18.86 9.81 7.59
N ILE A 486 20.04 9.59 7.05
CA ILE A 486 21.12 10.58 6.98
C ILE A 486 21.09 11.18 5.58
N ASP A 487 20.89 12.48 5.50
CA ASP A 487 20.95 13.26 4.27
C ASP A 487 22.38 13.77 4.08
N GLU A 488 23.11 13.17 3.14
CA GLU A 488 24.42 13.65 2.70
C GLU A 488 24.30 14.31 1.33
N PRO A 489 25.17 15.26 0.94
CA PRO A 489 25.00 16.12 -0.24
C PRO A 489 24.70 15.43 -1.58
N ASN A 490 24.89 14.10 -1.72
CA ASN A 490 24.62 13.35 -2.94
C ASN A 490 24.04 11.93 -2.70
N ILE A 491 23.88 11.47 -1.45
CA ILE A 491 23.45 10.10 -1.11
C ILE A 491 22.62 10.18 0.17
N PHE A 492 21.47 9.51 0.20
CA PHE A 492 20.78 9.25 1.47
C PHE A 492 21.28 7.92 2.03
N SER A 493 21.58 7.88 3.32
CA SER A 493 22.00 6.66 4.01
C SER A 493 21.05 6.31 5.13
N LEU A 494 20.87 5.03 5.42
CA LEU A 494 20.16 4.57 6.60
C LEU A 494 21.15 4.20 7.69
N ALA A 495 20.88 4.67 8.91
CA ALA A 495 21.66 4.34 10.08
C ALA A 495 20.75 3.92 11.23
N TYR A 496 21.28 3.03 12.07
CA TYR A 496 20.63 2.50 13.25
C TYR A 496 21.37 2.97 14.50
N TYR A 497 20.63 3.45 15.49
CA TYR A 497 21.16 3.97 16.75
C TYR A 497 20.61 3.15 17.90
N ARG A 498 21.50 2.55 18.70
CA ARG A 498 21.16 1.96 20.01
C ARG A 498 21.23 3.02 21.10
N SER A 499 22.17 3.95 20.95
CA SER A 499 22.38 5.11 21.83
C SER A 499 23.07 6.24 21.07
N ALA A 500 23.26 7.39 21.71
CA ALA A 500 23.99 8.53 21.14
C ALA A 500 25.42 8.19 20.68
N SER A 501 26.07 7.20 21.30
CA SER A 501 27.46 6.81 21.02
C SER A 501 27.60 5.45 20.33
N ASP A 502 26.49 4.75 20.10
CA ASP A 502 26.45 3.43 19.45
C ASP A 502 25.49 3.53 18.26
N SER A 503 26.09 3.73 17.09
CA SER A 503 25.40 3.75 15.82
C SER A 503 26.05 2.80 14.82
N GLN A 504 25.24 2.32 13.88
CA GLN A 504 25.62 1.40 12.84
C GLN A 504 25.02 1.88 11.52
N TYR A 505 25.86 2.00 10.50
CA TYR A 505 25.40 2.19 9.13
C TYR A 505 24.69 0.92 8.62
N ILE A 506 23.57 1.09 7.93
CA ILE A 506 22.77 -0.01 7.37
C ILE A 506 22.95 -0.11 5.86
N TRP A 507 22.61 0.95 5.12
CA TRP A 507 22.43 0.87 3.67
C TRP A 507 22.46 2.25 2.99
N ASP A 508 23.06 2.33 1.80
CA ASP A 508 23.02 3.49 0.92
C ASP A 508 21.78 3.39 0.04
N ILE A 509 21.02 4.48 0.01
CA ILE A 509 19.89 4.61 -0.91
C ILE A 509 20.46 4.85 -2.31
N PRO A 510 20.15 3.99 -3.30
CA PRO A 510 20.76 4.10 -4.62
C PRO A 510 20.44 5.46 -5.29
N PRO A 511 21.39 6.02 -6.07
CA PRO A 511 21.21 7.34 -6.70
C PRO A 511 19.97 7.35 -7.62
N GLN A 512 19.17 8.42 -7.53
CA GLN A 512 17.91 8.64 -8.28
C GLN A 512 16.65 7.92 -7.77
N ASN A 513 16.67 7.32 -6.58
CA ASN A 513 15.57 6.49 -6.09
C ASN A 513 14.40 7.22 -5.40
N GLY A 514 14.44 8.54 -5.32
CA GLY A 514 13.46 9.34 -4.57
C GLY A 514 13.59 9.14 -3.05
N ASP A 515 12.72 9.78 -2.29
CA ASP A 515 12.75 9.72 -0.82
C ASP A 515 12.36 8.32 -0.31
N PRO A 516 13.12 7.73 0.61
CA PRO A 516 12.79 6.45 1.22
C PRO A 516 11.53 6.58 2.08
N VAL A 517 10.58 5.68 1.89
CA VAL A 517 9.38 5.59 2.74
C VAL A 517 9.46 4.31 3.56
N PHE A 518 9.60 4.43 4.88
CA PHE A 518 9.52 3.28 5.78
C PHE A 518 8.08 2.76 5.79
N VAL A 519 7.78 1.65 5.12
CA VAL A 519 6.42 1.10 5.07
C VAL A 519 6.15 0.19 6.26
N TRP A 520 7.21 -0.35 6.87
CA TRP A 520 7.12 -1.24 8.01
C TRP A 520 8.40 -1.22 8.81
N VAL A 521 8.27 -1.19 10.12
CA VAL A 521 9.34 -1.54 11.04
C VAL A 521 8.82 -2.67 11.90
N LYS A 522 9.67 -3.66 12.17
CA LYS A 522 9.31 -4.83 12.97
C LYS A 522 8.71 -4.40 14.31
N PRO A 523 7.43 -4.70 14.58
CA PRO A 523 6.81 -4.33 15.84
C PRO A 523 7.50 -5.02 17.02
N ALA A 524 7.51 -4.37 18.18
CA ALA A 524 8.07 -4.94 19.40
C ALA A 524 7.42 -6.30 19.71
N GLY A 525 8.24 -7.29 20.05
CA GLY A 525 7.79 -8.66 20.35
C GLY A 525 7.33 -9.50 19.15
N ALA A 526 7.21 -8.93 17.94
CA ALA A 526 6.82 -9.70 16.76
C ALA A 526 7.94 -10.63 16.27
N THR A 527 7.57 -11.83 15.83
CA THR A 527 8.48 -12.78 15.18
C THR A 527 8.33 -12.67 13.67
N LEU A 528 9.46 -12.60 12.93
CA LEU A 528 9.40 -12.67 11.46
C LEU A 528 9.20 -14.12 11.05
N GLU A 529 8.14 -14.39 10.28
CA GLU A 529 7.85 -15.72 9.72
C GLU A 529 8.17 -15.81 8.23
N LEU A 530 8.66 -14.72 7.64
CA LEU A 530 9.03 -14.64 6.24
C LEU A 530 10.35 -15.39 6.01
N THR A 531 10.28 -16.52 5.30
CA THR A 531 11.46 -17.39 5.04
C THR A 531 12.03 -17.24 3.64
N SER A 532 11.29 -16.60 2.73
CA SER A 532 11.72 -16.30 1.37
C SER A 532 10.93 -15.13 0.81
N VAL A 533 11.44 -14.48 -0.23
CA VAL A 533 10.70 -13.48 -1.02
C VAL A 533 10.56 -13.98 -2.45
N ALA A 534 9.33 -14.05 -2.94
CA ALA A 534 9.03 -14.33 -4.33
C ALA A 534 9.56 -13.21 -5.23
N GLU A 535 10.29 -13.57 -6.28
CA GLU A 535 10.90 -12.59 -7.19
C GLU A 535 9.88 -11.76 -7.99
N ARG A 536 8.63 -12.25 -8.11
CA ARG A 536 7.53 -11.55 -8.77
C ARG A 536 6.19 -12.02 -8.26
N ALA A 537 5.17 -11.22 -8.50
CA ALA A 537 3.80 -11.65 -8.33
C ALA A 537 3.41 -12.71 -9.38
N THR A 538 2.76 -13.79 -8.94
CA THR A 538 1.96 -14.62 -9.84
C THR A 538 0.56 -14.06 -9.91
N THR A 539 0.20 -13.58 -11.09
CA THR A 539 -1.20 -13.32 -11.44
C THR A 539 -1.92 -14.63 -11.71
N GLU A 540 -2.22 -15.40 -10.67
CA GLU A 540 -3.58 -15.89 -10.57
C GLU A 540 -4.37 -14.74 -9.95
N ALA A 541 -4.81 -13.79 -10.79
CA ALA A 541 -5.75 -12.77 -10.37
C ALA A 541 -7.09 -13.47 -10.09
N SER A 542 -7.16 -14.18 -8.97
CA SER A 542 -8.41 -14.46 -8.31
C SER A 542 -8.89 -13.10 -7.83
N ILE A 543 -9.72 -12.46 -8.65
CA ILE A 543 -10.73 -11.53 -8.16
C ILE A 543 -11.56 -12.38 -7.21
N VAL A 544 -11.13 -12.46 -5.95
CA VAL A 544 -11.94 -13.05 -4.91
C VAL A 544 -13.03 -12.03 -4.75
N SER A 545 -14.21 -12.37 -5.30
CA SER A 545 -15.41 -11.56 -5.11
C SER A 545 -15.47 -11.18 -3.63
N PRO A 546 -15.62 -9.89 -3.29
CA PRO A 546 -15.87 -9.51 -1.91
C PRO A 546 -17.06 -10.35 -1.48
N LEU A 547 -16.93 -11.05 -0.35
CA LEU A 547 -17.93 -11.92 0.27
C LEU A 547 -19.19 -12.09 -0.58
N ASN A 548 -19.42 -13.30 -1.09
CA ASN A 548 -20.77 -13.69 -1.50
C ASN A 548 -21.73 -13.11 -0.44
N PRO A 549 -22.51 -12.06 -0.77
CA PRO A 549 -23.22 -11.35 0.27
C PRO A 549 -24.17 -12.37 0.84
N GLN A 550 -24.05 -12.61 2.15
CA GLN A 550 -24.85 -13.59 2.85
C GLN A 550 -26.29 -13.46 2.34
N ALA A 551 -26.74 -14.46 1.60
CA ALA A 551 -28.06 -14.43 1.03
C ALA A 551 -29.03 -14.39 2.21
N CYS A 552 -29.99 -13.47 2.15
CA CYS A 552 -30.82 -13.16 3.31
C CYS A 552 -31.99 -14.11 3.50
N GLY A 553 -31.81 -15.36 3.05
CA GLY A 553 -32.78 -16.44 3.04
C GLY A 553 -32.09 -17.80 2.79
N ALA A 554 -32.89 -18.86 2.66
CA ALA A 554 -32.41 -20.25 2.56
C ALA A 554 -31.66 -20.61 1.26
N HIS A 555 -31.49 -19.66 0.34
CA HIS A 555 -30.87 -19.89 -0.96
C HIS A 555 -29.56 -19.14 -1.08
N GLU A 556 -28.48 -19.86 -1.35
CA GLU A 556 -27.18 -19.28 -1.66
C GLU A 556 -27.26 -18.37 -2.91
N ASN A 557 -26.25 -17.55 -3.15
CA ASN A 557 -26.18 -16.80 -4.41
C ASN A 557 -25.90 -17.75 -5.58
N ASN A 558 -26.74 -17.71 -6.62
CA ASN A 558 -26.57 -18.52 -7.84
C ASN A 558 -25.66 -17.86 -8.90
N GLY A 559 -24.65 -17.10 -8.47
CA GLY A 559 -23.71 -16.42 -9.36
C GLY A 559 -24.15 -15.05 -9.86
N ILE A 560 -25.23 -14.49 -9.30
CA ILE A 560 -25.67 -13.12 -9.58
C ILE A 560 -24.72 -12.15 -8.87
N THR A 561 -24.09 -11.27 -9.64
CA THR A 561 -23.18 -10.22 -9.16
C THR A 561 -23.42 -8.93 -9.95
N ILE A 562 -23.02 -7.78 -9.40
CA ILE A 562 -23.08 -6.50 -10.12
C ILE A 562 -22.22 -6.62 -11.39
N GLY A 563 -22.76 -6.14 -12.52
CA GLY A 563 -22.08 -6.15 -13.81
C GLY A 563 -22.38 -7.37 -14.68
N VAL A 564 -23.03 -8.40 -14.13
CA VAL A 564 -23.45 -9.59 -14.90
C VAL A 564 -24.74 -9.33 -15.66
N VAL A 565 -24.81 -9.85 -16.88
CA VAL A 565 -26.07 -10.00 -17.62
C VAL A 565 -26.77 -11.25 -17.08
N ALA A 566 -27.95 -11.06 -16.53
CA ALA A 566 -28.79 -12.10 -15.99
C ALA A 566 -30.13 -12.15 -16.74
N ARG A 567 -30.91 -13.19 -16.50
CA ARG A 567 -32.26 -13.34 -17.03
C ARG A 567 -33.24 -13.84 -15.97
N THR A 568 -34.53 -13.60 -16.17
CA THR A 568 -35.58 -14.33 -15.44
C THR A 568 -35.57 -15.80 -15.82
N THR A 569 -35.76 -16.69 -14.83
CA THR A 569 -35.76 -18.14 -15.04
C THR A 569 -37.10 -18.62 -15.62
N PHE A 570 -37.17 -19.89 -16.05
CA PHE A 570 -38.33 -20.51 -16.70
C PHE A 570 -39.08 -21.50 -15.78
N VAL A 571 -39.12 -21.25 -14.47
CA VAL A 571 -39.39 -22.31 -13.49
C VAL A 571 -40.86 -22.44 -13.12
N ASP A 572 -41.61 -21.35 -13.04
CA ASP A 572 -43.00 -21.37 -12.56
C ASP A 572 -44.03 -20.79 -13.54
N GLY A 573 -43.60 -20.34 -14.74
CA GLY A 573 -44.49 -19.77 -15.75
C GLY A 573 -45.02 -18.38 -15.40
N LEU A 574 -44.57 -17.76 -14.30
CA LEU A 574 -45.05 -16.47 -13.81
C LEU A 574 -44.01 -15.37 -14.05
N PRO A 575 -44.45 -14.16 -14.46
CA PRO A 575 -43.51 -13.06 -14.63
C PRO A 575 -43.00 -12.54 -13.29
N LEU A 576 -41.73 -12.15 -13.25
CA LEU A 576 -41.09 -11.60 -12.06
C LEU A 576 -41.46 -10.13 -11.85
N ASN A 577 -41.77 -9.76 -10.61
CA ASN A 577 -42.07 -8.37 -10.27
C ASN A 577 -40.80 -7.50 -10.26
N LEU A 578 -40.75 -6.48 -11.11
CA LEU A 578 -39.79 -5.38 -11.02
C LEU A 578 -40.36 -4.28 -10.13
N ARG A 579 -39.70 -3.98 -9.01
CA ARG A 579 -40.18 -3.05 -7.99
C ARG A 579 -39.38 -1.76 -7.93
N THR A 580 -39.98 -0.69 -7.42
CA THR A 580 -39.31 0.61 -7.23
C THR A 580 -38.27 0.59 -6.10
N GLY A 581 -38.31 -0.40 -5.21
CA GLY A 581 -37.37 -0.56 -4.09
C GLY A 581 -37.20 -2.03 -3.68
N PRO A 582 -36.19 -2.34 -2.85
CA PRO A 582 -35.96 -3.68 -2.32
C PRO A 582 -36.92 -3.96 -1.17
N GLY A 583 -37.92 -4.80 -1.41
CA GLY A 583 -38.93 -5.18 -0.41
C GLY A 583 -40.26 -5.54 -1.06
N THR A 584 -41.05 -6.35 -0.37
CA THR A 584 -42.46 -6.64 -0.67
C THR A 584 -43.41 -5.62 -0.07
N SER A 585 -43.02 -4.98 1.05
CA SER A 585 -43.78 -3.93 1.73
C SER A 585 -43.25 -2.53 1.37
N GLY A 586 -44.15 -1.55 1.18
CA GLY A 586 -43.78 -0.15 0.90
C GLY A 586 -43.19 0.16 -0.48
N THR A 587 -43.09 -0.83 -1.37
CA THR A 587 -42.55 -0.68 -2.74
C THR A 587 -43.65 -0.93 -3.78
N GLN A 588 -43.59 -0.24 -4.92
CA GLN A 588 -44.56 -0.42 -6.00
C GLN A 588 -44.01 -1.39 -7.05
N VAL A 589 -44.86 -2.27 -7.59
CA VAL A 589 -44.52 -3.06 -8.78
C VAL A 589 -44.59 -2.11 -9.98
N SER A 590 -43.41 -1.80 -10.52
CA SER A 590 -43.25 -0.93 -11.68
C SER A 590 -43.48 -1.66 -13.00
N ARG A 591 -43.18 -2.96 -13.05
CA ARG A 591 -43.31 -3.79 -14.26
C ARG A 591 -43.30 -5.28 -13.91
N LEU A 592 -43.84 -6.09 -14.80
CA LEU A 592 -43.72 -7.56 -14.81
C LEU A 592 -42.70 -7.98 -15.88
N LEU A 593 -41.73 -8.80 -15.50
CA LEU A 593 -40.68 -9.32 -16.38
C LEU A 593 -41.08 -10.74 -16.82
N PRO A 594 -41.32 -10.98 -18.12
CA PRO A 594 -41.60 -12.33 -18.60
C PRO A 594 -40.39 -13.26 -18.40
N GLU A 595 -40.60 -14.57 -18.49
CA GLU A 595 -39.50 -15.55 -18.43
C GLU A 595 -38.47 -15.31 -19.57
N GLY A 596 -37.19 -15.52 -19.26
CA GLY A 596 -36.09 -15.28 -20.20
C GLY A 596 -35.74 -13.82 -20.45
N GLU A 597 -36.44 -12.85 -19.84
CA GLU A 597 -36.13 -11.42 -19.96
C GLU A 597 -34.73 -11.14 -19.44
N THR A 598 -33.85 -10.63 -20.32
CA THR A 598 -32.45 -10.33 -19.99
C THR A 598 -32.29 -8.92 -19.45
N PHE A 599 -31.42 -8.74 -18.47
CA PHE A 599 -31.10 -7.45 -17.87
C PHE A 599 -29.67 -7.41 -17.32
N LEU A 600 -29.15 -6.19 -17.14
CA LEU A 600 -27.88 -5.95 -16.46
C LEU A 600 -28.12 -5.75 -14.97
N VAL A 601 -27.38 -6.46 -14.13
CA VAL A 601 -27.39 -6.21 -12.68
C VAL A 601 -26.53 -4.98 -12.39
N ILE A 602 -27.13 -3.92 -11.87
CA ILE A 602 -26.46 -2.61 -11.69
C ILE A 602 -26.25 -2.22 -10.23
N ALA A 603 -26.97 -2.82 -9.28
CA ALA A 603 -26.70 -2.69 -7.84
C ALA A 603 -27.31 -3.84 -7.04
N GLY A 604 -27.01 -3.91 -5.74
CA GLY A 604 -27.41 -5.01 -4.85
C GLY A 604 -26.22 -5.91 -4.50
N PRO A 605 -26.44 -6.95 -3.68
CA PRO A 605 -27.72 -7.34 -3.12
C PRO A 605 -28.13 -6.47 -1.94
N ARG A 606 -29.44 -6.33 -1.74
CA ARG A 606 -30.04 -5.79 -0.52
C ARG A 606 -30.99 -6.80 0.09
N CYS A 607 -30.99 -6.86 1.41
CA CYS A 607 -31.83 -7.79 2.15
C CYS A 607 -33.08 -7.10 2.63
N ALA A 608 -34.24 -7.62 2.25
CA ALA A 608 -35.53 -7.13 2.70
C ALA A 608 -36.58 -8.23 2.59
N ASP A 609 -37.45 -8.32 3.60
CA ASP A 609 -38.59 -9.24 3.63
C ASP A 609 -38.25 -10.73 3.37
N GLY A 610 -37.05 -11.17 3.81
CA GLY A 610 -36.58 -12.54 3.64
C GLY A 610 -36.04 -12.89 2.25
N TYR A 611 -35.87 -11.89 1.39
CA TYR A 611 -35.34 -12.06 0.03
C TYR A 611 -34.03 -11.30 -0.19
N THR A 612 -33.23 -11.81 -1.11
CA THR A 612 -32.08 -11.11 -1.70
C THR A 612 -32.56 -10.30 -2.91
N TRP A 613 -32.42 -8.98 -2.84
CA TRP A 613 -32.90 -8.05 -3.87
C TRP A 613 -31.75 -7.49 -4.71
N TRP A 614 -31.93 -7.48 -6.03
CA TRP A 614 -30.98 -6.94 -6.99
C TRP A 614 -31.59 -5.79 -7.78
N ASN A 615 -30.86 -4.69 -7.90
CA ASN A 615 -31.24 -3.61 -8.80
C ASN A 615 -30.72 -3.93 -10.20
N ILE A 616 -31.61 -3.86 -11.18
CA ILE A 616 -31.34 -4.23 -12.56
C ILE A 616 -31.67 -3.08 -13.50
N ARG A 617 -31.03 -3.07 -14.65
CA ARG A 617 -31.32 -2.21 -15.80
C ARG A 617 -31.74 -3.07 -16.98
N LEU A 618 -32.95 -2.82 -17.48
CA LEU A 618 -33.48 -3.47 -18.68
C LEU A 618 -32.87 -2.86 -19.94
N ASN A 619 -33.03 -3.55 -21.07
CA ASN A 619 -32.51 -3.11 -22.38
C ASN A 619 -33.10 -1.77 -22.86
N ASP A 620 -34.30 -1.41 -22.40
CA ASP A 620 -34.92 -0.11 -22.68
C ASP A 620 -34.44 1.03 -21.76
N GLY A 621 -33.48 0.74 -20.88
CA GLY A 621 -32.89 1.71 -19.94
C GLY A 621 -33.66 1.88 -18.63
N SER A 622 -34.83 1.27 -18.47
CA SER A 622 -35.57 1.32 -17.20
C SER A 622 -34.88 0.52 -16.10
N THR A 623 -35.01 0.99 -14.85
CA THR A 623 -34.34 0.39 -13.68
C THR A 623 -35.32 0.02 -12.58
N GLY A 624 -35.03 -1.03 -11.83
CA GLY A 624 -35.83 -1.43 -10.66
C GLY A 624 -35.22 -2.61 -9.93
N TRP A 625 -35.90 -3.08 -8.89
CA TRP A 625 -35.45 -4.15 -8.01
C TRP A 625 -36.21 -5.46 -8.25
N VAL A 626 -35.48 -6.56 -8.34
CA VAL A 626 -36.02 -7.92 -8.46
C VAL A 626 -35.53 -8.80 -7.32
N ALA A 627 -36.36 -9.72 -6.87
CA ALA A 627 -35.94 -10.72 -5.89
C ALA A 627 -35.22 -11.87 -6.58
N GLN A 628 -34.17 -12.40 -5.95
CA GLN A 628 -33.32 -13.44 -6.53
C GLN A 628 -34.00 -14.81 -6.57
N ALA A 629 -34.68 -15.18 -5.49
CA ALA A 629 -35.22 -16.52 -5.27
C ALA A 629 -36.44 -16.50 -4.36
N GLY A 630 -37.33 -17.47 -4.55
CA GLY A 630 -38.43 -17.80 -3.65
C GLY A 630 -38.06 -18.90 -2.66
N GLN A 631 -39.05 -19.62 -2.12
CA GLN A 631 -38.79 -20.74 -1.19
C GLN A 631 -38.14 -21.96 -1.86
N ASP A 632 -38.45 -22.23 -3.12
CA ASP A 632 -38.04 -23.48 -3.78
C ASP A 632 -37.18 -23.27 -5.04
N PHE A 633 -37.14 -22.06 -5.61
CA PHE A 633 -36.52 -21.80 -6.91
C PHE A 633 -35.88 -20.42 -7.01
N TYR A 634 -34.85 -20.30 -7.86
CA TYR A 634 -34.30 -19.01 -8.30
C TYR A 634 -35.21 -18.39 -9.36
N TRP A 635 -35.52 -17.11 -9.20
CA TRP A 635 -36.31 -16.33 -10.18
C TRP A 635 -35.44 -15.62 -11.22
N ILE A 636 -34.15 -15.47 -10.93
CA ILE A 636 -33.15 -14.91 -11.85
C ILE A 636 -31.91 -15.80 -11.89
N GLU A 637 -31.23 -15.87 -13.03
CA GLU A 637 -29.97 -16.61 -13.19
C GLU A 637 -29.00 -15.87 -14.13
N PRO A 638 -27.67 -16.04 -13.99
CA PRO A 638 -26.70 -15.52 -14.95
C PRO A 638 -26.92 -16.09 -16.35
N VAL A 639 -26.75 -15.26 -17.39
CA VAL A 639 -26.67 -15.77 -18.77
C VAL A 639 -25.27 -16.38 -18.97
N PRO A 640 -25.14 -17.65 -19.38
CA PRO A 640 -23.84 -18.26 -19.64
C PRO A 640 -23.05 -17.48 -20.70
N SER A 641 -21.76 -17.24 -20.46
CA SER A 641 -20.86 -16.73 -21.51
C SER A 641 -20.64 -17.85 -22.53
N GLY A 642 -21.08 -17.61 -23.77
CA GLY A 642 -20.88 -18.53 -24.90
C GLY A 642 -19.52 -18.39 -25.55
#